data_AF-A0A656KHZ2-F1
#
_entry.id   AF-A0A656KHZ2-F1
#
_cell.length_a   1.000
_cell.length_b   1.000
_cell.length_c   1.000
_cell.angle_alpha   90.00
_cell.angle_beta   90.00
_cell.angle_gamma   90.00
#
_symmetry.space_group_name_H-M   'P 1'
#
loop_
_entity.id
_entity.type
_entity.pdbx_description
1 polymer ?
#
loop_
_entity_poly.entity_id
_entity_poly.type
_entity_poly.pdbx_seq_one_letter_code
_entity_poly.pdbx_strand_id
1 'polypeptide(L)'
;MAEIKIDAKLFHERLSHFTAAWKADKRAGDALFNGASSILILMGRTDETLNFQKHNAIHFWLLGYEFPATLFLFTLDKLWVVTTAKKAKHLEPLKGGKIPLHILVRGKDVEQNEKLFLQINQHIKDAGNKVGVLPKDSTSGPFIDEWKASFAKNSKEIEEVDVSIAISSAALAVKDENELRAMRNASKACIALMNPFFVEEMSNVLDEDKKVKHSALSHRVDSKLDDSKFWTTVELPSHLKMPTDFDPTQLDWTHGPIIQSGGKFDLRISAQVDDEILHAGIIVASMGLRYKSYSSMIARTYLVDPNKSQESNYKFLLQVHNLIMKEIRDGTTARDIYNKAISLIRSKKPDLERHFLKSAGAGIGIETRDSTLVLNGKSSRILKDGMTLCITTGFNDIENPNAQHKKDKIYSLVLSDTVRVTSSEPVIFTGDAPSEIDATSFFFKDDEEPEPTPKKTKRDSTVGAVAAKNITKTKLRAERSTNANDGAEAKRREHQRELARKKQEEGLARFAEATGDSNGHVVKKFKRFTSYKTDNQIPSKVRDLAIVVDTKNSTIVLPIMGRPVPFHIQTIKNASKSDEGDFSYLRINFLSPGQGVGRKDDQPFEDASAHFVRSLTFRSTDGNRLQDIANQIGNMKKDAVKREQEKKEMEDVVEQDKLVEIRNRRPAVIDNVFIRPAMDGKRVPGKVEIHQNGLRYQSPLNLNHRVDILFSNVKHLFFQPCQHELIVIIHVHLKDPILIGKKKTKDVQFYREATDIQFDETGNRKRKYRYGDEEEFEAEQEERRRRAELDRQFKAFAEKIADAGKNENVDVDVPFRELGFNGVPFRSSVFCQPSTECLVQLTEPPFMVVTLEDIEIAHLERVQFGLKKL
;
A
#
# COMPACT_ATOMS: atom_id res chain seq x y z
N MET A 1 -9.13 -5.50 -17.68
CA MET A 1 -8.45 -4.50 -18.53
C MET A 1 -9.48 -3.95 -19.49
N ALA A 2 -9.78 -2.66 -19.37
CA ALA A 2 -10.52 -1.94 -20.41
C ALA A 2 -9.70 -1.91 -21.72
N GLU A 3 -10.38 -1.71 -22.84
CA GLU A 3 -9.75 -1.54 -24.14
C GLU A 3 -9.09 -0.15 -24.23
N ILE A 4 -7.85 -0.08 -24.73
CA ILE A 4 -7.15 1.20 -24.94
C ILE A 4 -7.79 1.89 -26.14
N LYS A 5 -8.55 2.95 -25.88
CA LYS A 5 -9.26 3.74 -26.89
C LYS A 5 -8.73 5.17 -26.89
N ILE A 6 -7.96 5.53 -27.92
CA ILE A 6 -7.44 6.88 -28.10
C ILE A 6 -8.47 7.68 -28.92
N ASP A 7 -8.77 8.91 -28.48
CA ASP A 7 -9.61 9.83 -29.24
C ASP A 7 -8.80 10.46 -30.38
N ALA A 8 -9.03 9.99 -31.60
CA ALA A 8 -8.32 10.46 -32.79
C ALA A 8 -8.60 11.94 -33.12
N LYS A 9 -9.81 12.44 -32.82
CA LYS A 9 -10.16 13.84 -33.07
C LYS A 9 -9.40 14.73 -32.09
N LEU A 10 -9.46 14.41 -30.80
CA LEU A 10 -8.76 15.18 -29.76
C LEU A 10 -7.24 15.16 -29.95
N PHE A 11 -6.66 14.01 -30.32
CA PHE A 11 -5.24 13.89 -30.68
C PHE A 11 -4.85 14.86 -31.81
N HIS A 12 -5.65 14.90 -32.89
CA HIS A 12 -5.37 15.78 -34.03
C HIS A 12 -5.59 17.26 -33.73
N GLU A 13 -6.59 17.61 -32.91
CA GLU A 13 -6.84 18.97 -32.45
C GLU A 13 -5.69 19.48 -31.58
N ARG A 14 -5.27 18.68 -30.57
CA ARG A 14 -4.14 18.99 -29.68
C ARG A 14 -2.81 19.10 -30.44
N LEU A 15 -2.50 18.16 -31.34
CA LEU A 15 -1.30 18.22 -32.18
C LEU A 15 -1.30 19.43 -33.14
N SER A 16 -2.46 19.78 -33.70
CA SER A 16 -2.60 20.96 -34.57
C SER A 16 -2.47 22.26 -33.79
N HIS A 17 -2.99 22.33 -32.56
CA HIS A 17 -2.84 23.49 -31.68
C HIS A 17 -1.37 23.71 -31.30
N PHE A 18 -0.69 22.66 -30.82
CA PHE A 18 0.72 22.70 -30.45
C PHE A 18 1.62 23.16 -31.60
N THR A 19 1.46 22.56 -32.79
CA THR A 19 2.24 22.95 -33.98
C THR A 19 1.89 24.34 -34.51
N ALA A 20 0.65 24.81 -34.33
CA ALA A 20 0.28 26.19 -34.66
C ALA A 20 0.90 27.22 -33.70
N ALA A 21 0.93 26.92 -32.40
CA ALA A 21 1.58 27.75 -31.39
C ALA A 21 3.09 27.86 -31.63
N TRP A 22 3.77 26.74 -31.95
CA TRP A 22 5.19 26.73 -32.32
C TRP A 22 5.48 27.55 -33.58
N LYS A 23 4.65 27.41 -34.63
CA LYS A 23 4.74 28.24 -35.84
C LYS A 23 4.47 29.73 -35.57
N ALA A 24 3.63 30.06 -34.60
CA ALA A 24 3.40 31.44 -34.19
C ALA A 24 4.63 32.03 -33.48
N ASP A 25 5.19 31.32 -32.50
CA ASP A 25 6.39 31.75 -31.78
C ASP A 25 7.60 31.91 -32.71
N LYS A 26 7.82 30.95 -33.61
CA LYS A 26 8.90 31.03 -34.62
C LYS A 26 8.80 32.25 -35.54
N ARG A 27 7.59 32.74 -35.83
CA ARG A 27 7.38 34.01 -36.57
C ARG A 27 7.55 35.25 -35.70
N ALA A 28 7.43 35.11 -34.37
CA ALA A 28 7.56 36.18 -33.38
C ALA A 28 8.97 36.31 -32.79
N GLY A 29 9.94 35.50 -33.25
CA GLY A 29 11.34 35.53 -32.78
C GLY A 29 11.83 34.27 -32.08
N ASP A 30 11.02 33.21 -31.99
CA ASP A 30 11.39 31.88 -31.45
C ASP A 30 11.86 31.91 -29.97
N ALA A 31 11.25 32.80 -29.18
CA ALA A 31 11.64 33.08 -27.80
C ALA A 31 11.07 32.08 -26.77
N LEU A 32 10.02 31.35 -27.12
CA LEU A 32 9.42 30.32 -26.26
C LEU A 32 10.01 28.94 -26.56
N PHE A 33 10.23 28.63 -27.85
CA PHE A 33 10.77 27.35 -28.32
C PHE A 33 12.30 27.35 -28.49
N ASN A 34 12.98 28.45 -28.16
CA ASN A 34 14.45 28.59 -28.11
C ASN A 34 15.17 28.25 -29.42
N GLY A 35 14.53 28.49 -30.57
CA GLY A 35 15.08 28.20 -31.89
C GLY A 35 15.00 26.73 -32.30
N ALA A 36 14.29 25.88 -31.54
CA ALA A 36 14.17 24.46 -31.84
C ALA A 36 13.58 24.23 -33.24
N SER A 37 14.23 23.37 -34.04
CA SER A 37 13.73 22.94 -35.35
C SER A 37 12.94 21.63 -35.28
N SER A 38 13.29 20.78 -34.31
CA SER A 38 12.60 19.56 -33.93
C SER A 38 12.48 19.49 -32.40
N ILE A 39 11.52 18.73 -31.86
CA ILE A 39 11.37 18.50 -30.41
C ILE A 39 11.32 17.01 -30.15
N LEU A 40 12.15 16.55 -29.22
CA LEU A 40 12.31 15.16 -28.86
C LEU A 40 11.77 14.89 -27.45
N ILE A 41 10.78 14.00 -27.36
CA ILE A 41 10.21 13.54 -26.09
C ILE A 41 10.50 12.04 -25.93
N LEU A 42 11.08 11.67 -24.80
CA LEU A 42 11.59 10.32 -24.54
C LEU A 42 10.89 9.67 -23.34
N MET A 43 10.17 8.57 -23.62
CA MET A 43 9.51 7.75 -22.61
C MET A 43 10.30 6.46 -22.35
N GLY A 44 10.77 6.29 -21.12
CA GLY A 44 11.60 5.16 -20.68
C GLY A 44 10.78 4.03 -20.07
N ARG A 45 11.31 3.41 -19.02
CA ARG A 45 10.52 2.57 -18.10
C ARG A 45 9.60 3.46 -17.26
N THR A 46 8.38 2.98 -16.97
CA THR A 46 7.54 3.56 -15.93
C THR A 46 8.21 3.34 -14.57
N ASP A 47 8.29 4.39 -13.76
CA ASP A 47 8.77 4.35 -12.38
C ASP A 47 7.67 3.75 -11.47
N GLU A 48 8.06 3.12 -10.35
CA GLU A 48 7.09 2.68 -9.34
C GLU A 48 6.54 3.87 -8.53
N THR A 49 7.27 4.99 -8.50
CA THR A 49 6.80 6.28 -7.97
C THR A 49 6.11 7.11 -9.04
N LEU A 50 4.85 7.50 -8.78
CA LEU A 50 4.00 8.25 -9.71
C LEU A 50 4.45 9.72 -9.90
N ASN A 51 5.51 9.93 -10.68
CA ASN A 51 6.02 11.25 -11.04
C ASN A 51 5.51 11.71 -12.42
N PHE A 52 4.53 12.62 -12.43
CA PHE A 52 4.03 13.27 -13.65
C PHE A 52 4.92 14.45 -14.03
N GLN A 53 5.89 14.18 -14.92
CA GLN A 53 6.82 15.14 -15.53
C GLN A 53 6.37 15.49 -16.95
N LYS A 54 7.12 16.30 -17.70
CA LYS A 54 6.67 16.78 -19.01
C LYS A 54 6.65 15.68 -20.07
N HIS A 55 7.57 14.72 -20.02
CA HIS A 55 7.61 13.60 -20.95
C HIS A 55 6.38 12.68 -20.84
N ASN A 56 5.90 12.33 -19.65
CA ASN A 56 4.66 11.54 -19.53
C ASN A 56 3.39 12.40 -19.61
N ALA A 57 3.42 13.66 -19.17
CA ALA A 57 2.27 14.56 -19.35
C ALA A 57 1.91 14.76 -20.83
N ILE A 58 2.87 14.87 -21.75
CA ILE A 58 2.60 14.92 -23.21
C ILE A 58 1.91 13.64 -23.70
N HIS A 59 2.29 12.47 -23.19
CA HIS A 59 1.66 11.20 -23.58
C HIS A 59 0.19 11.14 -23.14
N PHE A 60 -0.10 11.51 -21.89
CA PHE A 60 -1.49 11.62 -21.42
C PHE A 60 -2.27 12.70 -22.18
N TRP A 61 -1.65 13.84 -22.50
CA TRP A 61 -2.30 14.93 -23.24
C TRP A 61 -2.61 14.55 -24.69
N LEU A 62 -1.71 13.88 -25.41
CA LEU A 62 -1.98 13.47 -26.79
C LEU A 62 -2.83 12.21 -26.89
N LEU A 63 -2.56 11.20 -26.05
CA LEU A 63 -3.10 9.85 -26.24
C LEU A 63 -4.11 9.41 -25.16
N GLY A 64 -4.23 10.13 -24.04
CA GLY A 64 -4.96 9.69 -22.86
C GLY A 64 -4.24 8.62 -22.02
N TYR A 65 -3.08 8.13 -22.47
CA TYR A 65 -2.33 7.05 -21.82
C TYR A 65 -0.82 7.25 -21.94
N GLU A 66 -0.06 6.80 -20.92
CA GLU A 66 1.39 6.65 -21.02
C GLU A 66 1.77 5.50 -21.96
N PHE A 67 2.82 5.70 -22.77
CA PHE A 67 3.35 4.67 -23.67
C PHE A 67 4.84 4.39 -23.36
N PRO A 68 5.18 3.52 -22.39
CA PRO A 68 6.56 3.22 -21.99
C PRO A 68 7.46 2.80 -23.16
N ALA A 69 8.77 3.04 -23.09
CA ALA A 69 9.73 2.79 -24.16
C ALA A 69 9.20 3.31 -25.51
N THR A 70 9.02 4.63 -25.64
CA THR A 70 8.52 5.30 -26.84
C THR A 70 9.23 6.63 -27.02
N LEU A 71 9.51 7.00 -28.26
CA LEU A 71 10.11 8.29 -28.63
C LEU A 71 9.12 9.02 -29.53
N PHE A 72 8.82 10.28 -29.21
CA PHE A 72 8.15 11.22 -30.11
C PHE A 72 9.17 12.23 -30.62
N LEU A 73 9.26 12.40 -31.94
CA LEU A 73 9.97 13.49 -32.59
C LEU A 73 8.95 14.35 -33.32
N PHE A 74 8.70 15.55 -32.81
CA PHE A 74 7.87 16.56 -33.45
C PHE A 74 8.74 17.42 -34.37
N THR A 75 8.26 17.69 -35.57
CA THR A 75 8.74 18.81 -36.41
C THR A 75 7.58 19.80 -36.59
N LEU A 76 7.82 20.89 -37.30
CA LEU A 76 6.77 21.86 -37.62
C LEU A 76 5.66 21.26 -38.52
N ASP A 77 5.94 20.18 -39.24
CA ASP A 77 5.04 19.57 -40.23
C ASP A 77 4.62 18.13 -39.93
N LYS A 78 5.38 17.37 -39.13
CA LYS A 78 5.19 15.91 -38.91
C LYS A 78 5.36 15.53 -37.44
N LEU A 79 4.85 14.34 -37.09
CA LEU A 79 5.15 13.65 -35.84
C LEU A 79 5.67 12.24 -36.16
N TRP A 80 6.89 11.92 -35.72
CA TRP A 80 7.46 10.58 -35.80
C TRP A 80 7.37 9.90 -34.44
N VAL A 81 6.97 8.63 -34.42
CA VAL A 81 6.85 7.82 -33.20
C VAL A 81 7.61 6.51 -33.34
N VAL A 82 8.64 6.30 -32.53
CA VAL A 82 9.29 4.98 -32.41
C VAL A 82 8.67 4.23 -31.24
N THR A 83 8.00 3.11 -31.49
CA THR A 83 7.39 2.28 -30.43
C THR A 83 7.34 0.79 -30.80
N THR A 84 6.86 -0.06 -29.89
CA THR A 84 6.76 -1.51 -30.15
C THR A 84 5.55 -1.85 -31.03
N ALA A 85 5.59 -2.99 -31.75
CA ALA A 85 4.50 -3.43 -32.62
C ALA A 85 3.12 -3.50 -31.93
N LYS A 86 3.04 -3.81 -30.63
CA LYS A 86 1.79 -3.79 -29.87
C LYS A 86 1.25 -2.36 -29.71
N LYS A 87 2.13 -1.40 -29.41
CA LYS A 87 1.79 0.01 -29.21
C LYS A 87 1.45 0.71 -30.52
N ALA A 88 2.21 0.42 -31.57
CA ALA A 88 1.96 0.92 -32.93
C ALA A 88 0.51 0.65 -33.38
N LYS A 89 -0.05 -0.54 -33.11
CA LYS A 89 -1.45 -0.88 -33.44
C LYS A 89 -2.51 0.06 -32.84
N HIS A 90 -2.23 0.68 -31.69
CA HIS A 90 -3.13 1.67 -31.10
C HIS A 90 -2.98 3.07 -31.72
N LEU A 91 -1.83 3.33 -32.37
CA LEU A 91 -1.51 4.61 -33.02
C LEU A 91 -1.82 4.61 -34.53
N GLU A 92 -1.87 3.44 -35.18
CA GLU A 92 -2.23 3.30 -36.61
C GLU A 92 -3.57 4.00 -36.97
N PRO A 93 -4.65 3.93 -36.15
CA PRO A 93 -5.89 4.67 -36.42
C PRO A 93 -5.77 6.20 -36.34
N LEU A 94 -4.64 6.74 -35.87
CA LEU A 94 -4.35 8.16 -35.77
C LEU A 94 -3.58 8.70 -37.00
N LYS A 95 -3.48 7.93 -38.09
CA LYS A 95 -2.93 8.40 -39.37
C LYS A 95 -3.99 9.16 -40.17
N GLY A 96 -3.55 10.08 -41.03
CA GLY A 96 -4.41 10.86 -41.93
C GLY A 96 -4.76 12.28 -41.45
N GLY A 97 -4.30 12.70 -40.26
CA GLY A 97 -4.46 14.06 -39.78
C GLY A 97 -3.58 15.10 -40.50
N LYS A 98 -3.88 16.38 -40.26
CA LYS A 98 -3.21 17.56 -40.86
C LYS A 98 -1.69 17.61 -40.63
N ILE A 99 -1.23 17.08 -39.50
CA ILE A 99 0.18 16.84 -39.19
C ILE A 99 0.39 15.33 -39.35
N PRO A 100 1.08 14.84 -40.40
CA PRO A 100 1.22 13.41 -40.64
C PRO A 100 1.94 12.69 -39.49
N LEU A 101 1.33 11.58 -39.06
CA LEU A 101 1.88 10.67 -38.07
C LEU A 101 2.63 9.53 -38.76
N HIS A 102 3.94 9.47 -38.53
CA HIS A 102 4.80 8.39 -39.00
C HIS A 102 5.15 7.46 -37.83
N ILE A 103 4.90 6.16 -37.97
CA ILE A 103 5.11 5.17 -36.92
C ILE A 103 6.25 4.24 -37.34
N LEU A 104 7.32 4.23 -36.54
CA LEU A 104 8.48 3.35 -36.70
C LEU A 104 8.38 2.22 -35.68
N VAL A 105 8.23 0.99 -36.18
CA VAL A 105 7.94 -0.19 -35.35
C VAL A 105 9.23 -0.90 -34.98
N ARG A 106 9.61 -0.84 -33.70
CA ARG A 106 10.78 -1.55 -33.17
C ARG A 106 10.46 -3.01 -32.90
N GLY A 107 11.45 -3.87 -33.18
CA GLY A 107 11.40 -5.32 -33.00
C GLY A 107 12.34 -5.83 -31.90
N LYS A 108 12.68 -7.12 -31.98
CA LYS A 108 13.76 -7.75 -31.19
C LYS A 108 15.13 -7.65 -31.88
N ASP A 109 15.16 -7.29 -33.16
CA ASP A 109 16.38 -7.16 -33.96
C ASP A 109 17.10 -5.85 -33.62
N VAL A 110 18.35 -5.96 -33.16
CA VAL A 110 19.17 -4.83 -32.70
C VAL A 110 19.64 -3.98 -33.88
N GLU A 111 20.02 -4.59 -35.01
CA GLU A 111 20.45 -3.84 -36.20
C GLU A 111 19.28 -3.07 -36.83
N GLN A 112 18.09 -3.70 -36.87
CA GLN A 112 16.89 -3.02 -37.32
C GLN A 112 16.55 -1.84 -36.40
N ASN A 113 16.64 -2.02 -35.09
CA ASN A 113 16.39 -0.95 -34.13
C ASN A 113 17.43 0.20 -34.24
N GLU A 114 18.73 -0.09 -34.46
CA GLU A 114 19.74 0.94 -34.73
C GLU A 114 19.40 1.73 -36.02
N LYS A 115 18.97 1.04 -37.09
CA LYS A 115 18.52 1.69 -38.35
C LYS A 115 17.33 2.64 -38.12
N LEU A 116 16.38 2.29 -37.24
CA LEU A 116 15.28 3.20 -36.88
C LEU A 116 15.78 4.45 -36.13
N PHE A 117 16.74 4.31 -35.22
CA PHE A 117 17.32 5.46 -34.54
C PHE A 117 18.20 6.32 -35.46
N LEU A 118 18.93 5.72 -36.40
CA LEU A 118 19.65 6.46 -37.46
C LEU A 118 18.68 7.29 -38.31
N GLN A 119 17.51 6.74 -38.65
CA GLN A 119 16.45 7.49 -39.35
C GLN A 119 15.93 8.68 -38.52
N ILE A 120 15.70 8.52 -37.21
CA ILE A 120 15.30 9.63 -36.34
C ILE A 120 16.40 10.70 -36.26
N ASN A 121 17.68 10.31 -36.17
CA ASN A 121 18.80 11.25 -36.21
C ASN A 121 18.85 12.03 -37.53
N GLN A 122 18.60 11.37 -38.67
CA GLN A 122 18.51 12.06 -39.96
C GLN A 122 17.36 13.08 -39.98
N HIS A 123 16.16 12.71 -39.49
CA HIS A 123 15.02 13.63 -39.43
C HIS A 123 15.23 14.84 -38.50
N ILE A 124 16.07 14.70 -37.46
CA ILE A 124 16.51 15.84 -36.64
C ILE A 124 17.36 16.79 -37.48
N LYS A 125 18.38 16.27 -38.19
CA LYS A 125 19.29 17.04 -39.05
C LYS A 125 18.56 17.73 -40.20
N ASP A 126 17.63 17.01 -40.84
CA ASP A 126 16.80 17.53 -41.94
C ASP A 126 15.91 18.69 -41.49
N ALA A 127 15.48 18.70 -40.21
CA ALA A 127 14.72 19.80 -39.64
C ALA A 127 15.59 21.02 -39.31
N GLY A 128 16.82 20.81 -38.82
CA GLY A 128 17.82 21.85 -38.58
C GLY A 128 18.87 21.45 -37.53
N ASN A 129 19.61 22.44 -37.00
CA ASN A 129 20.73 22.21 -36.09
C ASN A 129 20.38 22.27 -34.59
N LYS A 130 19.12 22.53 -34.21
CA LYS A 130 18.68 22.65 -32.81
C LYS A 130 17.54 21.68 -32.49
N VAL A 131 17.73 20.79 -31.51
CA VAL A 131 16.68 19.89 -31.01
C VAL A 131 16.20 20.34 -29.63
N GLY A 132 14.88 20.51 -29.50
CA GLY A 132 14.24 20.78 -28.22
C GLY A 132 14.14 19.53 -27.37
N VAL A 133 14.65 19.59 -26.14
CA VAL A 133 14.66 18.48 -25.17
C VAL A 133 14.10 18.91 -23.80
N LEU A 134 13.90 17.93 -22.92
CA LEU A 134 13.45 18.13 -21.54
C LEU A 134 14.60 17.75 -20.58
N PRO A 135 15.53 18.67 -20.26
CA PRO A 135 16.79 18.35 -19.58
C PRO A 135 16.63 17.98 -18.10
N LYS A 136 15.44 18.18 -17.51
CA LYS A 136 15.13 17.87 -16.12
C LYS A 136 14.35 16.56 -15.93
N ASP A 137 13.99 15.89 -17.02
CA ASP A 137 13.12 14.72 -16.99
C ASP A 137 13.94 13.43 -16.74
N SER A 138 13.54 12.67 -15.72
CA SER A 138 14.30 11.54 -15.16
C SER A 138 14.00 10.20 -15.85
N THR A 139 14.01 10.18 -17.18
CA THR A 139 13.68 9.00 -18.00
C THR A 139 14.87 8.03 -18.15
N SER A 140 14.63 6.72 -18.01
CA SER A 140 15.69 5.70 -17.92
C SER A 140 15.34 4.33 -18.53
N GLY A 141 16.36 3.48 -18.69
CA GLY A 141 16.26 2.08 -19.10
C GLY A 141 16.67 1.83 -20.56
N PRO A 142 16.77 0.56 -21.01
CA PRO A 142 17.53 0.19 -22.21
C PRO A 142 17.17 0.97 -23.49
N PHE A 143 15.87 1.21 -23.72
CA PHE A 143 15.43 2.01 -24.87
C PHE A 143 15.96 3.46 -24.87
N ILE A 144 16.10 4.07 -23.70
CA ILE A 144 16.68 5.40 -23.51
C ILE A 144 18.19 5.37 -23.71
N ASP A 145 18.84 4.32 -23.21
CA ASP A 145 20.29 4.16 -23.29
C ASP A 145 20.74 3.89 -24.74
N GLU A 146 20.02 3.01 -25.46
CA GLU A 146 20.18 2.77 -26.90
C GLU A 146 20.01 4.08 -27.71
N TRP A 147 18.96 4.86 -27.43
CA TRP A 147 18.74 6.14 -28.09
C TRP A 147 19.88 7.13 -27.81
N LYS A 148 20.25 7.33 -26.54
CA LYS A 148 21.31 8.26 -26.13
C LYS A 148 22.65 7.89 -26.78
N ALA A 149 22.98 6.61 -26.84
CA ALA A 149 24.18 6.13 -27.55
C ALA A 149 24.12 6.43 -29.06
N SER A 150 22.97 6.21 -29.70
CA SER A 150 22.77 6.54 -31.12
C SER A 150 22.87 8.05 -31.39
N PHE A 151 22.25 8.88 -30.56
CA PHE A 151 22.29 10.34 -30.70
C PHE A 151 23.72 10.88 -30.50
N ALA A 152 24.41 10.49 -29.42
CA ALA A 152 25.78 10.92 -29.13
C ALA A 152 26.81 10.42 -30.18
N LYS A 153 26.55 9.29 -30.84
CA LYS A 153 27.37 8.78 -31.95
C LYS A 153 27.16 9.57 -33.24
N ASN A 154 25.91 9.90 -33.57
CA ASN A 154 25.51 10.32 -34.91
C ASN A 154 25.13 11.80 -35.07
N SER A 155 24.89 12.55 -33.99
CA SER A 155 24.34 13.92 -34.04
C SER A 155 25.11 14.91 -33.13
N LYS A 156 26.45 14.82 -33.13
CA LYS A 156 27.33 15.65 -32.30
C LYS A 156 27.31 17.15 -32.64
N GLU A 157 26.86 17.47 -33.86
CA GLU A 157 26.70 18.82 -34.39
C GLU A 157 25.35 19.46 -34.02
N ILE A 158 24.43 18.70 -33.43
CA ILE A 158 23.10 19.17 -33.04
C ILE A 158 23.16 19.77 -31.63
N GLU A 159 22.67 21.00 -31.51
CA GLU A 159 22.53 21.71 -30.23
C GLU A 159 21.24 21.30 -29.52
N GLU A 160 21.32 20.87 -28.27
CA GLU A 160 20.16 20.59 -27.41
C GLU A 160 19.70 21.88 -26.69
N VAL A 161 18.41 22.23 -26.82
CA VAL A 161 17.80 23.40 -26.16
C VAL A 161 16.63 22.99 -25.26
N ASP A 162 16.47 23.62 -24.09
CA ASP A 162 15.37 23.34 -23.16
C ASP A 162 14.04 23.89 -23.72
N VAL A 163 13.06 23.01 -23.95
CA VAL A 163 11.70 23.40 -24.39
C VAL A 163 10.63 23.20 -23.31
N SER A 164 11.02 23.01 -22.04
CA SER A 164 10.07 22.79 -20.93
C SER A 164 9.01 23.88 -20.81
N ILE A 165 9.38 25.15 -21.01
CA ILE A 165 8.46 26.29 -20.95
C ILE A 165 7.51 26.29 -22.14
N ALA A 166 7.98 25.87 -23.32
CA ALA A 166 7.18 25.73 -24.52
C ALA A 166 6.11 24.63 -24.39
N ILE A 167 6.52 23.44 -23.91
CA ILE A 167 5.60 22.33 -23.62
C ILE A 167 4.50 22.75 -22.62
N SER A 168 4.90 23.41 -21.53
CA SER A 168 3.94 24.00 -20.59
C SER A 168 2.98 24.96 -21.31
N SER A 169 3.51 25.96 -22.02
CA SER A 169 2.71 27.07 -22.55
C SER A 169 1.84 26.72 -23.76
N ALA A 170 2.25 25.75 -24.59
CA ALA A 170 1.61 25.41 -25.86
C ALA A 170 0.81 24.08 -25.82
N ALA A 171 0.87 23.32 -24.72
CA ALA A 171 0.12 22.08 -24.55
C ALA A 171 -0.57 21.95 -23.18
N LEU A 172 0.15 22.16 -22.07
CA LEU A 172 -0.29 21.69 -20.75
C LEU A 172 -0.91 22.75 -19.82
N ALA A 173 -0.60 24.04 -20.02
CA ALA A 173 -0.98 25.10 -19.09
C ALA A 173 -2.46 25.49 -19.22
N VAL A 174 -2.89 25.87 -20.43
CA VAL A 174 -4.28 26.23 -20.76
C VAL A 174 -5.08 24.95 -20.99
N LYS A 175 -6.22 24.82 -20.31
CA LYS A 175 -7.04 23.61 -20.29
C LYS A 175 -8.27 23.73 -21.18
N ASP A 176 -8.60 22.68 -21.93
CA ASP A 176 -9.89 22.55 -22.62
C ASP A 176 -11.04 22.19 -21.67
N GLU A 177 -12.29 22.22 -22.16
CA GLU A 177 -13.48 21.97 -21.31
C GLU A 177 -13.52 20.58 -20.66
N ASN A 178 -12.98 19.55 -21.32
CA ASN A 178 -12.94 18.19 -20.77
C ASN A 178 -11.88 18.10 -19.67
N GLU A 179 -10.73 18.75 -19.86
CA GLU A 179 -9.69 18.87 -18.85
C GLU A 179 -10.18 19.64 -17.62
N LEU A 180 -10.85 20.78 -17.84
CA LEU A 180 -11.46 21.58 -16.76
C LEU A 180 -12.56 20.81 -16.02
N ARG A 181 -13.35 19.98 -16.72
CA ARG A 181 -14.33 19.08 -16.07
C ARG A 181 -13.64 18.02 -15.23
N ALA A 182 -12.57 17.41 -15.74
CA ALA A 182 -11.80 16.41 -15.01
C ALA A 182 -11.16 17.00 -13.73
N MET A 183 -10.53 18.18 -13.84
CA MET A 183 -9.96 18.90 -12.69
C MET A 183 -11.03 19.31 -11.67
N ARG A 184 -12.22 19.76 -12.11
CA ARG A 184 -13.34 20.07 -11.21
C ARG A 184 -13.82 18.83 -10.45
N ASN A 185 -13.86 17.67 -11.10
CA ASN A 185 -14.23 16.40 -10.46
C ASN A 185 -13.17 15.95 -9.45
N ALA A 186 -11.87 16.08 -9.76
CA ALA A 186 -10.79 15.87 -8.79
C ALA A 186 -10.90 16.84 -7.59
N SER A 187 -11.23 18.10 -7.84
CA SER A 187 -11.40 19.12 -6.79
C SER A 187 -12.58 18.80 -5.87
N LYS A 188 -13.73 18.36 -6.43
CA LYS A 188 -14.87 17.90 -5.63
C LYS A 188 -14.52 16.68 -4.78
N ALA A 189 -13.74 15.74 -5.30
CA ALA A 189 -13.29 14.59 -4.52
C ALA A 189 -12.32 15.02 -3.39
N CYS A 190 -11.46 16.01 -3.64
CA CYS A 190 -10.61 16.63 -2.60
C CYS A 190 -11.45 17.30 -1.51
N ILE A 191 -12.52 18.04 -1.87
CA ILE A 191 -13.46 18.64 -0.91
C ILE A 191 -14.13 17.56 -0.07
N ALA A 192 -14.67 16.51 -0.70
CA ALA A 192 -15.39 15.43 -0.04
C ALA A 192 -14.54 14.71 1.03
N LEU A 193 -13.26 14.45 0.74
CA LEU A 193 -12.36 13.84 1.72
C LEU A 193 -11.86 14.85 2.76
N MET A 194 -11.53 16.09 2.37
CA MET A 194 -10.98 17.10 3.29
C MET A 194 -11.99 17.61 4.32
N ASN A 195 -13.26 17.77 3.94
CA ASN A 195 -14.26 18.38 4.81
C ASN A 195 -15.29 17.35 5.35
N PRO A 196 -16.28 16.82 4.60
CA PRO A 196 -17.23 15.84 5.12
C PRO A 196 -16.60 14.63 5.85
N PHE A 197 -15.48 14.08 5.36
CA PHE A 197 -14.86 12.91 5.99
C PHE A 197 -13.75 13.25 7.00
N PHE A 198 -12.72 14.00 6.61
CA PHE A 198 -11.57 14.25 7.49
C PHE A 198 -11.92 15.16 8.69
N VAL A 199 -12.80 16.16 8.54
CA VAL A 199 -13.18 16.99 9.70
C VAL A 199 -13.99 16.16 10.70
N GLU A 200 -14.93 15.34 10.24
CA GLU A 200 -15.68 14.41 11.10
C GLU A 200 -14.74 13.45 11.85
N GLU A 201 -13.83 12.78 11.14
CA GLU A 201 -12.85 11.87 11.76
C GLU A 201 -11.88 12.59 12.72
N MET A 202 -11.46 13.81 12.40
CA MET A 202 -10.59 14.62 13.28
C MET A 202 -11.34 15.05 14.55
N SER A 203 -12.57 15.57 14.43
CA SER A 203 -13.41 15.94 15.56
C SER A 203 -13.71 14.74 16.45
N ASN A 204 -14.14 13.61 15.89
CA ASN A 204 -14.39 12.38 16.67
C ASN A 204 -13.14 11.84 17.39
N VAL A 205 -11.93 12.13 16.89
CA VAL A 205 -10.68 11.78 17.57
C VAL A 205 -10.38 12.73 18.73
N LEU A 206 -10.68 14.03 18.56
CA LEU A 206 -10.46 15.07 19.55
C LEU A 206 -11.49 15.00 20.69
N ASP A 207 -12.78 14.92 20.36
CA ASP A 207 -13.90 14.91 21.31
C ASP A 207 -13.91 13.66 22.23
N GLU A 208 -13.37 12.53 21.75
CA GLU A 208 -13.26 11.29 22.52
C GLU A 208 -11.87 11.08 23.18
N ASP A 209 -10.98 12.09 23.19
CA ASP A 209 -9.55 12.01 23.62
C ASP A 209 -8.82 10.76 23.09
N LYS A 210 -9.10 10.40 21.83
CA LYS A 210 -8.54 9.20 21.21
C LYS A 210 -7.08 9.44 20.83
N LYS A 211 -6.19 8.60 21.35
CA LYS A 211 -4.75 8.60 21.02
C LYS A 211 -4.47 8.02 19.63
N VAL A 212 -4.95 8.71 18.59
CA VAL A 212 -4.74 8.37 17.18
C VAL A 212 -3.49 9.05 16.64
N LYS A 213 -2.76 8.30 15.81
CA LYS A 213 -1.51 8.67 15.18
C LYS A 213 -1.77 9.40 13.86
N HIS A 214 -0.96 10.39 13.47
CA HIS A 214 -1.15 11.07 12.18
C HIS A 214 -1.23 10.09 10.99
N SER A 215 -0.34 9.10 10.90
CA SER A 215 -0.40 8.08 9.82
C SER A 215 -1.64 7.20 9.89
N ALA A 216 -2.16 6.91 11.09
CA ALA A 216 -3.36 6.10 11.23
C ALA A 216 -4.61 6.86 10.78
N LEU A 217 -4.69 8.17 11.07
CA LEU A 217 -5.75 9.03 10.57
C LEU A 217 -5.60 9.26 9.05
N SER A 218 -4.38 9.42 8.57
CA SER A 218 -4.03 9.46 7.14
C SER A 218 -4.51 8.20 6.41
N HIS A 219 -4.22 7.02 6.95
CA HIS A 219 -4.63 5.75 6.37
C HIS A 219 -6.16 5.55 6.35
N ARG A 220 -6.92 6.14 7.28
CA ARG A 220 -8.40 6.15 7.21
C ARG A 220 -8.90 6.96 6.01
N VAL A 221 -8.31 8.13 5.76
CA VAL A 221 -8.64 8.99 4.62
C VAL A 221 -8.19 8.33 3.30
N ASP A 222 -7.02 7.69 3.30
CA ASP A 222 -6.48 6.90 2.19
C ASP A 222 -7.43 5.76 1.80
N SER A 223 -7.80 4.92 2.78
CA SER A 223 -8.74 3.79 2.61
C SER A 223 -10.13 4.21 2.13
N LYS A 224 -10.50 5.49 2.29
CA LYS A 224 -11.79 6.01 1.83
C LYS A 224 -11.87 6.15 0.31
N LEU A 225 -10.72 6.12 -0.39
CA LEU A 225 -10.66 6.15 -1.86
C LEU A 225 -11.40 4.97 -2.50
N ASP A 226 -11.31 3.78 -1.91
CA ASP A 226 -11.96 2.55 -2.43
C ASP A 226 -13.45 2.40 -2.04
N ASP A 227 -13.97 3.27 -1.15
CA ASP A 227 -15.35 3.20 -0.68
C ASP A 227 -16.34 3.75 -1.72
N SER A 228 -16.78 2.86 -2.62
CA SER A 228 -17.79 3.17 -3.64
C SER A 228 -19.13 3.66 -3.07
N LYS A 229 -19.47 3.31 -1.81
CA LYS A 229 -20.68 3.81 -1.15
C LYS A 229 -20.48 5.27 -0.76
N PHE A 230 -19.35 5.62 -0.15
CA PHE A 230 -19.01 7.01 0.18
C PHE A 230 -19.14 7.92 -1.04
N TRP A 231 -18.51 7.59 -2.16
CA TRP A 231 -18.56 8.43 -3.37
C TRP A 231 -19.95 8.61 -3.98
N THR A 232 -20.89 7.69 -3.72
CA THR A 232 -22.28 7.77 -4.22
C THR A 232 -23.24 8.40 -3.21
N THR A 233 -22.89 8.45 -1.92
CA THR A 233 -23.74 9.04 -0.87
C THR A 233 -23.25 10.38 -0.33
N VAL A 234 -21.96 10.72 -0.47
CA VAL A 234 -21.38 11.93 0.14
C VAL A 234 -22.03 13.21 -0.40
N GLU A 235 -22.29 14.11 0.54
CA GLU A 235 -22.79 15.46 0.31
C GLU A 235 -21.64 16.44 0.58
N LEU A 236 -21.39 17.35 -0.35
CA LEU A 236 -20.40 18.41 -0.22
C LEU A 236 -20.97 19.56 0.64
N PRO A 237 -20.14 20.47 1.19
CA PRO A 237 -20.61 21.59 2.02
C PRO A 237 -21.68 22.48 1.34
N SER A 238 -21.69 22.58 0.01
CA SER A 238 -22.75 23.22 -0.78
C SER A 238 -24.11 22.49 -0.81
N HIS A 239 -24.30 21.42 -0.04
CA HIS A 239 -25.43 20.48 -0.11
C HIS A 239 -25.58 19.79 -1.49
N LEU A 240 -24.51 19.77 -2.29
CA LEU A 240 -24.46 19.11 -3.58
C LEU A 240 -23.79 17.75 -3.47
N LYS A 241 -24.30 16.76 -4.20
CA LYS A 241 -23.65 15.44 -4.33
C LYS A 241 -22.54 15.47 -5.39
N MET A 242 -21.77 14.38 -5.43
CA MET A 242 -20.85 14.11 -6.53
C MET A 242 -21.61 14.07 -7.87
N PRO A 243 -21.00 14.50 -8.99
CA PRO A 243 -21.65 14.46 -10.31
C PRO A 243 -22.12 13.06 -10.70
N THR A 244 -23.24 12.96 -11.42
CA THR A 244 -23.79 11.65 -11.86
C THR A 244 -22.91 10.93 -12.88
N ASP A 245 -21.98 11.64 -13.54
CA ASP A 245 -20.95 11.09 -14.44
C ASP A 245 -19.58 10.91 -13.74
N PHE A 246 -19.54 10.98 -12.41
CA PHE A 246 -18.35 10.70 -11.62
C PHE A 246 -18.10 9.19 -11.52
N ASP A 247 -16.90 8.76 -11.86
CA ASP A 247 -16.46 7.37 -11.81
C ASP A 247 -15.29 7.22 -10.83
N PRO A 248 -15.52 6.69 -9.59
CA PRO A 248 -14.46 6.52 -8.61
C PRO A 248 -13.28 5.68 -9.12
N THR A 249 -13.48 4.79 -10.09
CA THR A 249 -12.38 3.97 -10.67
C THR A 249 -11.42 4.77 -11.55
N GLN A 250 -11.74 6.04 -11.85
CA GLN A 250 -10.89 6.99 -12.56
C GLN A 250 -10.19 7.97 -11.60
N LEU A 251 -10.38 7.82 -10.29
CA LEU A 251 -9.78 8.60 -9.23
C LEU A 251 -8.54 7.87 -8.67
N ASP A 252 -7.49 8.62 -8.35
CA ASP A 252 -6.25 8.10 -7.73
C ASP A 252 -5.56 9.24 -6.97
N TRP A 253 -4.57 8.94 -6.14
CA TRP A 253 -3.77 9.94 -5.44
C TRP A 253 -2.73 10.60 -6.36
N THR A 254 -2.43 11.87 -6.08
CA THR A 254 -1.19 12.56 -6.52
C THR A 254 -0.16 12.58 -5.42
N HIS A 255 -0.64 12.76 -4.19
CA HIS A 255 0.03 12.51 -2.92
C HIS A 255 -1.08 12.14 -1.92
N GLY A 256 -0.80 11.15 -1.07
CA GLY A 256 -1.75 10.72 -0.05
C GLY A 256 -2.04 11.82 0.99
N PRO A 257 -3.01 11.61 1.88
CA PRO A 257 -3.39 12.58 2.90
C PRO A 257 -2.26 12.80 3.91
N ILE A 258 -1.72 14.01 3.94
CA ILE A 258 -0.68 14.47 4.87
C ILE A 258 -1.36 15.20 6.03
N ILE A 259 -1.17 14.69 7.25
CA ILE A 259 -1.71 15.28 8.49
C ILE A 259 -0.55 15.56 9.43
N GLN A 260 -0.54 16.76 10.04
CA GLN A 260 0.54 17.24 10.90
C GLN A 260 -0.04 18.04 12.07
N SER A 261 0.50 17.84 13.28
CA SER A 261 0.18 18.65 14.46
C SER A 261 1.32 18.58 15.49
N GLY A 262 1.19 19.30 16.61
CA GLY A 262 2.07 19.12 17.76
C GLY A 262 3.51 19.60 17.59
N GLY A 263 3.73 20.62 16.75
CA GLY A 263 4.99 21.37 16.67
C GLY A 263 6.02 20.85 15.66
N LYS A 264 5.66 19.86 14.84
CA LYS A 264 6.44 19.42 13.68
C LYS A 264 5.62 19.63 12.42
N PHE A 265 6.09 20.52 11.54
CA PHE A 265 5.38 20.84 10.31
C PHE A 265 6.33 20.87 9.12
N ASP A 266 5.84 20.43 7.97
CA ASP A 266 6.51 20.53 6.68
C ASP A 266 5.45 20.82 5.61
N LEU A 267 5.37 22.07 5.16
CA LEU A 267 4.37 22.52 4.19
C LEU A 267 4.72 22.17 2.72
N ARG A 268 5.66 21.25 2.48
CA ARG A 268 5.98 20.73 1.15
C ARG A 268 5.02 19.59 0.77
N ILE A 269 4.64 19.51 -0.50
CA ILE A 269 3.87 18.38 -1.06
C ILE A 269 4.55 17.01 -0.86
N SER A 270 5.87 17.00 -0.68
CA SER A 270 6.67 15.79 -0.43
C SER A 270 6.81 15.45 1.07
N ALA A 271 6.13 16.17 1.96
CA ALA A 271 6.20 15.92 3.40
C ALA A 271 5.74 14.49 3.73
N GLN A 272 6.41 13.87 4.69
CA GLN A 272 6.08 12.53 5.15
C GLN A 272 5.18 12.63 6.39
N VAL A 273 4.23 11.71 6.52
CA VAL A 273 3.36 11.60 7.69
C VAL A 273 4.09 10.79 8.78
N ASP A 274 4.09 11.28 10.01
CA ASP A 274 4.62 10.54 11.17
C ASP A 274 3.48 9.84 11.98
N ASP A 275 3.77 9.32 13.16
CA ASP A 275 2.75 8.92 14.16
C ASP A 275 2.85 9.73 15.46
N GLU A 276 3.34 10.97 15.43
CA GLU A 276 3.05 11.80 16.59
C GLU A 276 1.53 11.75 16.80
N ILE A 277 1.13 11.49 18.04
CA ILE A 277 -0.28 11.41 18.38
C ILE A 277 -0.87 12.78 18.05
N LEU A 278 -2.03 12.78 17.36
CA LEU A 278 -2.76 13.98 17.01
C LEU A 278 -2.92 14.84 18.26
N HIS A 279 -2.46 16.08 18.16
CA HIS A 279 -2.32 16.98 19.28
C HIS A 279 -3.24 18.18 19.07
N ALA A 280 -4.17 18.39 20.01
CA ALA A 280 -5.05 19.54 20.02
C ALA A 280 -4.23 20.84 20.04
N GLY A 281 -4.50 21.72 19.06
CA GLY A 281 -3.76 22.94 18.80
C GLY A 281 -3.85 23.27 17.32
N ILE A 282 -2.72 23.47 16.66
CA ILE A 282 -2.69 23.67 15.20
C ILE A 282 -2.55 22.32 14.49
N ILE A 283 -3.53 22.00 13.64
CA ILE A 283 -3.57 20.79 12.82
C ILE A 283 -3.56 21.20 11.35
N VAL A 284 -2.60 20.70 10.57
CA VAL A 284 -2.53 20.91 9.11
C VAL A 284 -2.93 19.63 8.41
N ALA A 285 -3.85 19.72 7.45
CA ALA A 285 -4.21 18.65 6.53
C ALA A 285 -3.98 19.09 5.08
N SER A 286 -3.33 18.25 4.28
CA SER A 286 -3.09 18.46 2.85
C SER A 286 -3.30 17.16 2.10
N MET A 287 -3.97 17.21 0.94
CA MET A 287 -4.17 16.03 0.09
C MET A 287 -4.36 16.43 -1.36
N GLY A 288 -4.11 15.51 -2.30
CA GLY A 288 -4.31 15.79 -3.71
C GLY A 288 -4.67 14.56 -4.53
N LEU A 289 -5.72 14.68 -5.33
CA LEU A 289 -6.28 13.60 -6.14
C LEU A 289 -6.13 13.92 -7.62
N ARG A 290 -6.07 12.88 -8.45
CA ARG A 290 -6.16 12.96 -9.90
C ARG A 290 -7.40 12.22 -10.38
N TYR A 291 -8.19 12.86 -11.24
CA TYR A 291 -9.34 12.24 -11.89
C TYR A 291 -9.10 12.23 -13.40
N LYS A 292 -9.16 11.05 -14.03
CA LYS A 292 -8.81 10.86 -15.46
C LYS A 292 -7.42 11.45 -15.82
N SER A 293 -6.45 11.29 -14.91
CA SER A 293 -5.08 11.86 -14.96
C SER A 293 -4.96 13.38 -14.75
N TYR A 294 -6.04 14.11 -14.42
CA TYR A 294 -5.97 15.54 -14.12
C TYR A 294 -6.04 15.81 -12.61
N SER A 295 -5.00 16.48 -12.10
CA SER A 295 -4.73 16.70 -10.68
C SER A 295 -5.51 17.87 -10.08
N SER A 296 -5.85 17.75 -8.80
CA SER A 296 -6.28 18.82 -7.92
C SER A 296 -5.64 18.61 -6.54
N MET A 297 -5.43 19.70 -5.81
CA MET A 297 -4.90 19.69 -4.45
C MET A 297 -5.73 20.62 -3.55
N ILE A 298 -5.79 20.26 -2.26
CA ILE A 298 -6.37 21.09 -1.21
C ILE A 298 -5.51 20.99 0.06
N ALA A 299 -5.40 22.10 0.79
CA ALA A 299 -4.86 22.09 2.15
C ALA A 299 -5.62 23.07 3.04
N ARG A 300 -5.83 22.69 4.29
CA ARG A 300 -6.50 23.47 5.32
C ARG A 300 -5.70 23.40 6.62
N THR A 301 -5.84 24.44 7.42
CA THR A 301 -5.37 24.45 8.82
C THR A 301 -6.60 24.51 9.70
N TYR A 302 -6.65 23.63 10.69
CA TYR A 302 -7.67 23.58 11.72
C TYR A 302 -7.04 23.99 13.05
N LEU A 303 -7.81 24.72 13.86
CA LEU A 303 -7.33 25.36 15.08
C LEU A 303 -8.18 24.89 16.26
N VAL A 304 -7.62 24.06 17.13
CA VAL A 304 -8.26 23.64 18.39
C VAL A 304 -7.76 24.54 19.51
N ASP A 305 -8.69 25.21 20.20
CA ASP A 305 -8.45 26.21 21.26
C ASP A 305 -7.30 27.20 20.96
N PRO A 306 -7.32 27.87 19.79
CA PRO A 306 -6.26 28.79 19.41
C PRO A 306 -6.19 30.00 20.34
N ASN A 307 -4.98 30.42 20.67
CA ASN A 307 -4.80 31.72 21.31
C ASN A 307 -4.95 32.87 20.30
N LYS A 308 -5.19 34.08 20.82
CA LYS A 308 -5.40 35.30 20.00
C LYS A 308 -4.28 35.59 18.99
N SER A 309 -3.06 35.12 19.22
CA SER A 309 -1.94 35.27 18.26
C SER A 309 -2.10 34.31 17.08
N GLN A 310 -2.41 33.03 17.35
CA GLN A 310 -2.70 32.02 16.34
C GLN A 310 -3.90 32.42 15.47
N GLU A 311 -5.02 32.85 16.08
CA GLU A 311 -6.17 33.39 15.35
C GLU A 311 -5.78 34.58 14.46
N SER A 312 -5.03 35.54 15.01
CA SER A 312 -4.61 36.76 14.30
C SER A 312 -3.68 36.44 13.13
N ASN A 313 -2.88 35.38 13.24
CA ASN A 313 -1.99 34.92 12.17
C ASN A 313 -2.76 34.11 11.10
N TYR A 314 -3.78 33.34 11.48
CA TYR A 314 -4.66 32.64 10.53
C TYR A 314 -5.55 33.61 9.75
N LYS A 315 -6.23 34.55 10.43
CA LYS A 315 -6.97 35.67 9.81
C LYS A 315 -6.07 36.47 8.83
N PHE A 316 -4.79 36.63 9.17
CA PHE A 316 -3.83 37.29 8.28
C PHE A 316 -3.40 36.42 7.08
N LEU A 317 -3.18 35.11 7.28
CA LEU A 317 -2.91 34.18 6.19
C LEU A 317 -4.07 34.14 5.19
N LEU A 318 -5.31 34.06 5.68
CA LEU A 318 -6.52 34.11 4.86
C LEU A 318 -6.62 35.43 4.07
N GLN A 319 -6.27 36.56 4.67
CA GLN A 319 -6.19 37.85 3.96
C GLN A 319 -5.12 37.84 2.85
N VAL A 320 -3.95 37.24 3.07
CA VAL A 320 -2.89 37.10 2.05
C VAL A 320 -3.35 36.16 0.92
N HIS A 321 -4.00 35.04 1.26
CA HIS A 321 -4.57 34.09 0.30
C HIS A 321 -5.63 34.74 -0.58
N ASN A 322 -6.59 35.45 0.03
CA ASN A 322 -7.67 36.14 -0.68
C ASN A 322 -7.18 37.33 -1.51
N LEU A 323 -6.08 38.00 -1.11
CA LEU A 323 -5.40 38.98 -1.97
C LEU A 323 -4.82 38.30 -3.23
N ILE A 324 -4.11 37.18 -3.06
CA ILE A 324 -3.55 36.44 -4.20
C ILE A 324 -4.66 36.00 -5.15
N MET A 325 -5.78 35.47 -4.64
CA MET A 325 -6.92 35.05 -5.46
C MET A 325 -7.46 36.18 -6.34
N LYS A 326 -7.63 37.39 -5.80
CA LYS A 326 -8.09 38.57 -6.57
C LYS A 326 -7.12 39.04 -7.66
N GLU A 327 -5.87 38.57 -7.63
CA GLU A 327 -4.83 38.91 -8.61
C GLU A 327 -4.62 37.82 -9.68
N ILE A 328 -5.31 36.68 -9.56
CA ILE A 328 -5.26 35.59 -10.54
C ILE A 328 -6.27 35.86 -11.66
N ARG A 329 -5.82 36.62 -12.66
CA ARG A 329 -6.56 36.94 -13.88
C ARG A 329 -5.62 36.99 -15.09
N ASP A 330 -6.19 36.83 -16.28
CA ASP A 330 -5.50 36.96 -17.56
C ASP A 330 -4.64 38.24 -17.63
N GLY A 331 -3.49 38.15 -18.28
CA GLY A 331 -2.52 39.24 -18.44
C GLY A 331 -1.65 39.52 -17.20
N THR A 332 -1.88 38.89 -16.05
CA THR A 332 -1.09 39.16 -14.83
C THR A 332 0.18 38.30 -14.78
N THR A 333 1.33 38.90 -14.43
CA THR A 333 2.60 38.17 -14.25
C THR A 333 2.65 37.40 -12.93
N ALA A 334 3.10 36.15 -12.96
CA ALA A 334 3.24 35.30 -11.77
C ALA A 334 4.13 35.90 -10.66
N ARG A 335 5.19 36.64 -11.03
CA ARG A 335 6.02 37.42 -10.09
C ARG A 335 5.25 38.52 -9.38
N ASP A 336 4.36 39.22 -10.09
CA ASP A 336 3.72 40.41 -9.55
C ASP A 336 2.63 40.02 -8.52
N ILE A 337 1.97 38.87 -8.74
CA ILE A 337 1.08 38.23 -7.77
C ILE A 337 1.82 37.89 -6.47
N TYR A 338 2.98 37.23 -6.56
CA TYR A 338 3.81 36.90 -5.39
C TYR A 338 4.32 38.16 -4.67
N ASN A 339 4.75 39.18 -5.42
CA ASN A 339 5.23 40.43 -4.85
C ASN A 339 4.11 41.21 -4.13
N LYS A 340 2.85 41.13 -4.57
CA LYS A 340 1.71 41.73 -3.85
C LYS A 340 1.50 41.08 -2.48
N ALA A 341 1.65 39.76 -2.37
CA ALA A 341 1.62 39.06 -1.09
C ALA A 341 2.76 39.52 -0.15
N ILE A 342 4.00 39.57 -0.64
CA ILE A 342 5.15 40.05 0.14
C ILE A 342 4.98 41.50 0.59
N SER A 343 4.46 42.38 -0.27
CA SER A 343 4.16 43.79 0.09
C SER A 343 3.08 43.91 1.17
N LEU A 344 2.06 43.06 1.16
CA LEU A 344 1.05 43.01 2.22
C LEU A 344 1.64 42.50 3.55
N ILE A 345 2.50 41.49 3.50
CA ILE A 345 3.21 40.95 4.68
C ILE A 345 4.10 42.03 5.30
N ARG A 346 4.98 42.66 4.50
CA ARG A 346 5.87 43.75 4.94
C ARG A 346 5.14 44.95 5.54
N SER A 347 3.95 45.29 5.05
CA SER A 347 3.19 46.45 5.52
C SER A 347 2.34 46.18 6.77
N LYS A 348 1.97 44.92 7.06
CA LYS A 348 1.07 44.59 8.19
C LYS A 348 1.70 43.73 9.29
N LYS A 349 2.55 42.75 8.93
CA LYS A 349 3.25 41.83 9.84
C LYS A 349 4.64 41.47 9.27
N PRO A 350 5.59 42.43 9.25
CA PRO A 350 6.90 42.23 8.62
C PRO A 350 7.72 41.12 9.28
N ASP A 351 7.48 40.84 10.56
CA ASP A 351 8.01 39.71 11.32
C ASP A 351 7.68 38.35 10.68
N LEU A 352 6.51 38.22 10.03
CA LEU A 352 6.10 37.00 9.33
C LEU A 352 6.73 36.83 7.93
N GLU A 353 7.45 37.81 7.39
CA GLU A 353 8.05 37.69 6.05
C GLU A 353 9.01 36.51 5.95
N ARG A 354 9.89 36.34 6.95
CA ARG A 354 10.87 35.23 7.01
C ARG A 354 10.21 33.85 7.11
N HIS A 355 8.96 33.80 7.57
CA HIS A 355 8.18 32.59 7.75
C HIS A 355 7.38 32.22 6.48
N PHE A 356 7.14 33.17 5.56
CA PHE A 356 6.31 32.95 4.38
C PHE A 356 6.95 31.99 3.35
N LEU A 357 6.11 31.22 2.66
CA LEU A 357 6.56 30.30 1.62
C LEU A 357 7.25 31.02 0.45
N LYS A 358 8.36 30.47 -0.05
CA LYS A 358 9.16 31.00 -1.18
C LYS A 358 8.43 31.04 -2.54
N SER A 359 7.21 30.52 -2.60
CA SER A 359 6.30 30.56 -3.74
C SER A 359 4.86 30.44 -3.26
N ALA A 360 3.94 31.19 -3.86
CA ALA A 360 2.51 31.18 -3.56
C ALA A 360 1.71 30.08 -4.31
N GLY A 361 2.39 29.05 -4.82
CA GLY A 361 1.79 28.00 -5.65
C GLY A 361 2.46 27.81 -7.00
N ALA A 362 1.83 27.03 -7.88
CA ALA A 362 2.27 26.77 -9.25
C ALA A 362 1.11 26.31 -10.16
N GLY A 363 1.38 26.20 -11.47
CA GLY A 363 0.49 25.53 -12.41
C GLY A 363 0.23 24.07 -12.04
N ILE A 364 -1.00 23.60 -12.26
CA ILE A 364 -1.45 22.22 -12.00
C ILE A 364 -2.26 21.69 -13.19
N GLY A 365 -2.26 20.38 -13.39
CA GLY A 365 -2.93 19.72 -14.51
C GLY A 365 -2.63 18.23 -14.50
N ILE A 366 -2.14 17.69 -15.61
CA ILE A 366 -1.57 16.33 -15.62
C ILE A 366 -0.32 16.29 -14.73
N GLU A 367 0.55 17.30 -14.85
CA GLU A 367 1.59 17.56 -13.86
C GLU A 367 0.94 18.07 -12.56
N THR A 368 1.22 17.42 -11.42
CA THR A 368 0.79 17.88 -10.09
C THR A 368 1.38 19.25 -9.74
N ARG A 369 2.54 19.58 -10.32
CA ARG A 369 3.23 20.87 -10.13
C ARG A 369 4.10 21.24 -11.34
N ASP A 370 3.61 22.15 -12.19
CA ASP A 370 4.39 22.68 -13.31
C ASP A 370 5.56 23.56 -12.81
N SER A 371 6.77 23.01 -12.85
CA SER A 371 8.01 23.70 -12.45
C SER A 371 8.32 24.96 -13.28
N THR A 372 7.67 25.14 -14.43
CA THR A 372 7.85 26.30 -15.31
C THR A 372 6.82 27.41 -15.09
N LEU A 373 5.77 27.16 -14.30
CA LEU A 373 4.70 28.10 -13.96
C LEU A 373 4.57 28.26 -12.43
N VAL A 374 5.67 28.59 -11.76
CA VAL A 374 5.69 28.80 -10.30
C VAL A 374 5.39 30.27 -9.96
N LEU A 375 4.53 30.52 -8.97
CA LEU A 375 4.20 31.85 -8.50
C LEU A 375 5.24 32.30 -7.46
N ASN A 376 6.34 32.88 -7.90
CA ASN A 376 7.43 33.36 -7.05
C ASN A 376 8.03 34.67 -7.60
N GLY A 377 8.85 35.35 -6.79
CA GLY A 377 9.48 36.64 -7.14
C GLY A 377 10.41 36.65 -8.37
N LYS A 378 10.58 35.53 -9.09
CA LYS A 378 11.43 35.41 -10.28
C LYS A 378 10.66 35.09 -11.57
N SER A 379 9.42 34.59 -11.48
CA SER A 379 8.69 34.04 -12.63
C SER A 379 8.08 35.12 -13.52
N SER A 380 8.59 35.25 -14.75
CA SER A 380 8.07 36.16 -15.79
C SER A 380 6.86 35.60 -16.57
N ARG A 381 6.33 34.43 -16.19
CA ARG A 381 5.15 33.85 -16.86
C ARG A 381 3.94 34.76 -16.67
N ILE A 382 3.28 35.08 -17.79
CA ILE A 382 1.98 35.76 -17.81
C ILE A 382 0.88 34.70 -17.75
N LEU A 383 -0.08 34.88 -16.84
CA LEU A 383 -1.27 34.04 -16.75
C LEU A 383 -2.21 34.30 -17.94
N LYS A 384 -2.92 33.26 -18.39
CA LYS A 384 -3.92 33.33 -19.46
C LYS A 384 -5.23 32.69 -19.01
N ASP A 385 -6.35 33.12 -19.58
CA ASP A 385 -7.62 32.40 -19.39
C ASP A 385 -7.47 30.91 -19.72
N GLY A 386 -8.17 30.07 -18.95
CA GLY A 386 -8.13 28.61 -19.06
C GLY A 386 -6.90 27.96 -18.41
N MET A 387 -5.90 28.73 -17.97
CA MET A 387 -4.84 28.17 -17.11
C MET A 387 -5.42 27.69 -15.77
N THR A 388 -4.78 26.70 -15.17
CA THR A 388 -5.13 26.20 -13.83
C THR A 388 -3.92 26.17 -12.90
N LEU A 389 -4.13 26.61 -11.66
CA LEU A 389 -3.10 26.79 -10.65
C LEU A 389 -3.52 26.11 -9.34
N CYS A 390 -2.56 25.54 -8.61
CA CYS A 390 -2.70 25.27 -7.19
C CYS A 390 -2.04 26.43 -6.45
N ILE A 391 -2.84 27.22 -5.75
CA ILE A 391 -2.40 28.36 -4.94
C ILE A 391 -2.14 27.84 -3.54
N THR A 392 -0.93 28.04 -3.04
CA THR A 392 -0.50 27.57 -1.72
C THR A 392 0.15 28.73 -0.98
N THR A 393 -0.49 29.19 0.08
CA THR A 393 0.04 30.22 0.97
C THR A 393 0.21 29.64 2.36
N GLY A 394 1.33 29.97 3.02
CA GLY A 394 1.54 29.54 4.39
C GLY A 394 2.67 30.28 5.08
N PHE A 395 2.74 30.08 6.38
CA PHE A 395 3.82 30.54 7.23
C PHE A 395 4.38 29.32 7.98
N ASN A 396 5.68 29.06 7.84
CA ASN A 396 6.39 27.99 8.55
C ASN A 396 6.94 28.49 9.89
N ASP A 397 7.00 27.60 10.87
CA ASP A 397 7.84 27.75 12.07
C ASP A 397 7.58 29.03 12.88
N ILE A 398 6.32 29.45 13.01
CA ILE A 398 5.94 30.60 13.83
C ILE A 398 6.10 30.23 15.31
N GLU A 399 6.83 31.05 16.07
CA GLU A 399 6.95 30.90 17.51
C GLU A 399 5.64 31.29 18.22
N ASN A 400 5.19 30.46 19.16
CA ASN A 400 4.07 30.73 20.03
C ASN A 400 4.57 31.18 21.42
N PRO A 401 4.52 32.48 21.76
CA PRO A 401 5.02 32.97 23.04
C PRO A 401 4.19 32.48 24.24
N ASN A 402 2.92 32.11 23.99
CA ASN A 402 1.95 31.71 25.02
C ASN A 402 1.57 30.23 24.88
N ALA A 403 2.55 29.38 24.56
CA ALA A 403 2.36 27.93 24.42
C ALA A 403 2.05 27.26 25.77
N GLN A 404 0.90 26.60 25.88
CA GLN A 404 0.50 25.87 27.08
C GLN A 404 1.29 24.56 27.22
N HIS A 405 1.46 23.80 26.12
CA HIS A 405 2.32 22.62 26.08
C HIS A 405 3.59 22.87 25.27
N LYS A 406 4.60 22.02 25.52
CA LYS A 406 5.87 22.04 24.75
C LYS A 406 5.65 21.83 23.24
N LYS A 407 4.59 21.10 22.87
CA LYS A 407 4.18 20.82 21.48
C LYS A 407 3.62 22.07 20.76
N ASP A 408 3.14 23.08 21.49
CA ASP A 408 2.51 24.28 20.90
C ASP A 408 3.50 25.42 20.63
N LYS A 409 4.78 25.26 21.02
CA LYS A 409 5.80 26.31 20.97
C LYS A 409 6.12 26.82 19.57
N ILE A 410 5.94 25.98 18.57
CA ILE A 410 6.16 26.29 17.16
C ILE A 410 4.95 25.78 16.39
N TYR A 411 4.43 26.55 15.44
CA TYR A 411 3.35 26.11 14.57
C TYR A 411 3.50 26.67 13.16
N SER A 412 2.87 25.99 12.21
CA SER A 412 2.80 26.43 10.81
C SER A 412 1.34 26.53 10.39
N LEU A 413 1.04 27.47 9.50
CA LEU A 413 -0.30 27.69 8.94
C LEU A 413 -0.23 27.55 7.42
N VAL A 414 -1.22 26.89 6.81
CA VAL A 414 -1.32 26.73 5.34
C VAL A 414 -2.77 26.76 4.85
N LEU A 415 -2.94 27.33 3.66
CA LEU A 415 -4.14 27.20 2.83
C LEU A 415 -3.69 26.83 1.42
N SER A 416 -4.30 25.80 0.83
CA SER A 416 -4.13 25.50 -0.60
C SER A 416 -5.44 25.24 -1.32
N ASP A 417 -5.58 25.82 -2.51
CA ASP A 417 -6.77 25.74 -3.34
C ASP A 417 -6.44 25.62 -4.83
N THR A 418 -7.20 24.80 -5.54
CA THR A 418 -7.09 24.59 -6.99
C THR A 418 -8.04 25.54 -7.71
N VAL A 419 -7.51 26.34 -8.64
CA VAL A 419 -8.26 27.41 -9.32
C VAL A 419 -8.05 27.40 -10.84
N ARG A 420 -9.06 27.89 -11.58
CA ARG A 420 -8.96 28.26 -12.99
C ARG A 420 -8.82 29.78 -13.12
N VAL A 421 -7.79 30.23 -13.84
CA VAL A 421 -7.63 31.62 -14.29
C VAL A 421 -8.74 31.97 -15.29
N THR A 422 -9.34 33.16 -15.14
CA THR A 422 -10.28 33.72 -16.12
C THR A 422 -9.82 35.12 -16.55
N SER A 423 -10.59 35.77 -17.44
CA SER A 423 -10.43 37.19 -17.77
C SER A 423 -10.86 38.13 -16.63
N SER A 424 -11.56 37.63 -15.61
CA SER A 424 -12.04 38.37 -14.44
C SER A 424 -11.55 37.68 -13.14
N GLU A 425 -12.43 37.39 -12.18
CA GLU A 425 -12.05 36.65 -10.97
C GLU A 425 -11.83 35.15 -11.28
N PRO A 426 -10.91 34.46 -10.59
CA PRO A 426 -10.66 33.05 -10.83
C PRO A 426 -11.82 32.18 -10.34
N VAL A 427 -12.05 31.05 -11.00
CA VAL A 427 -12.99 30.04 -10.49
C VAL A 427 -12.24 29.11 -9.53
N ILE A 428 -12.59 29.17 -8.24
CA ILE A 428 -11.98 28.35 -7.20
C ILE A 428 -12.68 26.97 -7.17
N PHE A 429 -12.05 25.93 -7.71
CA PHE A 429 -12.66 24.60 -7.80
C PHE A 429 -12.77 23.89 -6.45
N THR A 430 -11.88 24.21 -5.50
CA THR A 430 -11.90 23.71 -4.12
C THR A 430 -12.62 24.66 -3.14
N GLY A 431 -13.18 25.77 -3.62
CA GLY A 431 -13.74 26.85 -2.79
C GLY A 431 -14.99 26.49 -1.98
N ASP A 432 -15.57 25.31 -2.22
CA ASP A 432 -16.67 24.76 -1.41
C ASP A 432 -16.18 24.19 -0.07
N ALA A 433 -14.89 23.90 0.08
CA ALA A 433 -14.32 23.53 1.38
C ALA A 433 -14.02 24.81 2.19
N PRO A 434 -14.69 25.05 3.34
CA PRO A 434 -14.49 26.26 4.12
C PRO A 434 -13.03 26.52 4.52
N SER A 435 -12.66 27.79 4.58
CA SER A 435 -11.38 28.30 5.09
C SER A 435 -11.53 29.49 6.04
N GLU A 436 -12.75 29.99 6.22
CA GLU A 436 -13.07 31.01 7.21
C GLU A 436 -12.81 30.50 8.63
N ILE A 437 -12.39 31.40 9.53
CA ILE A 437 -11.95 31.00 10.87
C ILE A 437 -13.05 30.27 11.65
N ASP A 438 -14.29 30.76 11.60
CA ASP A 438 -15.42 30.18 12.34
C ASP A 438 -15.77 28.74 11.88
N ALA A 439 -15.33 28.34 10.68
CA ALA A 439 -15.52 26.99 10.13
C ALA A 439 -14.27 26.08 10.26
N THR A 440 -13.17 26.61 10.81
CA THR A 440 -11.89 25.90 10.98
C THR A 440 -11.35 25.93 12.41
N SER A 441 -11.99 26.69 13.30
CA SER A 441 -11.74 26.71 14.73
C SER A 441 -12.68 25.79 15.49
N PHE A 442 -12.11 25.00 16.39
CA PHE A 442 -12.80 24.10 17.32
C PHE A 442 -12.46 24.53 18.74
N PHE A 443 -13.45 24.47 19.63
CA PHE A 443 -13.27 24.81 21.03
C PHE A 443 -13.86 23.70 21.87
N PHE A 444 -13.07 23.14 22.78
CA PHE A 444 -13.64 22.25 23.78
C PHE A 444 -14.48 23.09 24.75
N LYS A 445 -15.71 22.63 25.02
CA LYS A 445 -16.51 23.22 26.09
C LYS A 445 -15.97 22.68 27.42
N ASP A 446 -15.15 23.47 28.08
CA ASP A 446 -15.04 23.38 29.53
C ASP A 446 -16.41 23.74 30.12
N ASP A 447 -17.14 22.74 30.66
CA ASP A 447 -18.35 22.95 31.46
C ASP A 447 -18.01 23.51 32.87
N GLU A 448 -17.09 24.48 32.93
CA GLU A 448 -16.83 25.33 34.08
C GLU A 448 -16.94 26.80 33.66
N GLU A 449 -18.13 27.39 33.85
CA GLU A 449 -18.22 28.84 34.01
C GLU A 449 -17.30 29.27 35.16
N PRO A 450 -16.39 30.23 34.97
CA PRO A 450 -15.44 30.60 36.02
C PRO A 450 -16.14 31.38 37.14
N GLU A 451 -16.49 30.68 38.23
CA GLU A 451 -16.90 31.34 39.48
C GLU A 451 -15.82 32.32 39.97
N PRO A 452 -16.19 33.49 40.52
CA PRO A 452 -15.25 34.54 40.85
C PRO A 452 -14.38 34.19 42.07
N THR A 453 -13.06 34.14 41.83
CA THR A 453 -12.02 33.80 42.82
C THR A 453 -12.12 34.55 44.17
N PRO A 454 -12.07 33.83 45.31
CA PRO A 454 -11.73 34.41 46.61
C PRO A 454 -10.21 34.66 46.76
N LYS A 455 -9.84 35.71 47.51
CA LYS A 455 -8.46 36.20 47.66
C LYS A 455 -7.59 35.29 48.54
N LYS A 456 -6.30 35.14 48.17
CA LYS A 456 -5.26 34.53 49.02
C LYS A 456 -4.97 35.36 50.28
N THR A 457 -4.75 34.68 51.40
CA THR A 457 -4.00 35.19 52.56
C THR A 457 -2.87 34.21 52.94
N LYS A 458 -1.74 34.74 53.41
CA LYS A 458 -0.50 34.00 53.72
C LYS A 458 -0.53 33.39 55.12
N ARG A 459 0.20 32.28 55.35
CA ARG A 459 1.27 32.22 56.37
C ARG A 459 2.18 30.98 56.31
N ASP A 460 3.48 31.26 56.40
CA ASP A 460 4.58 30.44 56.94
C ASP A 460 4.38 30.14 58.46
N SER A 461 5.10 29.25 59.17
CA SER A 461 6.12 28.20 58.86
C SER A 461 6.44 27.40 60.17
N THR A 462 7.39 26.45 60.12
CA THR A 462 8.03 25.72 61.27
C THR A 462 7.13 24.70 62.02
N VAL A 463 7.58 23.62 62.70
CA VAL A 463 8.81 22.77 62.77
C VAL A 463 8.37 21.46 63.48
N GLY A 464 8.95 20.26 63.32
CA GLY A 464 10.03 19.77 62.45
C GLY A 464 10.95 18.73 63.14
N ALA A 465 11.58 17.82 62.37
CA ALA A 465 12.72 16.93 62.76
C ALA A 465 12.40 15.75 63.73
N VAL A 466 13.16 14.64 63.84
CA VAL A 466 14.20 13.94 63.04
C VAL A 466 14.39 12.52 63.64
N ALA A 467 14.57 11.46 62.81
CA ALA A 467 15.40 10.25 63.04
C ALA A 467 15.08 9.20 61.95
N ALA A 468 15.95 8.88 60.97
CA ALA A 468 17.20 8.10 61.04
C ALA A 468 16.96 6.56 60.98
N LYS A 469 17.69 5.74 60.20
CA LYS A 469 18.89 5.99 59.37
C LYS A 469 19.21 4.79 58.44
N ASN A 470 20.10 5.03 57.47
CA ASN A 470 20.85 4.04 56.63
C ASN A 470 20.02 3.38 55.50
N ILE A 471 20.52 3.17 54.26
CA ILE A 471 21.92 2.96 53.82
C ILE A 471 22.33 3.87 52.62
N THR A 472 23.51 4.48 52.77
CA THR A 472 24.45 5.14 51.80
C THR A 472 23.99 5.69 50.43
N LYS A 473 24.14 7.01 50.27
CA LYS A 473 24.41 7.68 48.98
C LYS A 473 25.83 7.38 48.48
N THR A 474 26.02 7.15 47.17
CA THR A 474 27.27 7.48 46.48
C THR A 474 27.05 8.07 45.08
N LYS A 475 27.30 9.38 44.98
CA LYS A 475 27.72 10.16 43.79
C LYS A 475 26.84 10.22 42.53
N LEU A 476 26.28 11.43 42.35
CA LEU A 476 26.08 12.08 41.06
C LEU A 476 27.38 12.12 40.22
N ARG A 477 27.21 12.06 38.89
CA ARG A 477 27.97 12.77 37.84
C ARG A 477 29.50 12.91 38.02
N ALA A 478 30.23 12.01 37.37
CA ALA A 478 31.32 12.40 36.46
C ALA A 478 30.79 12.11 35.05
N GLU A 479 30.80 12.98 34.05
CA GLU A 479 31.96 13.73 33.55
C GLU A 479 33.21 12.85 33.40
N ARG A 480 33.09 11.87 32.50
CA ARG A 480 34.19 11.50 31.61
C ARG A 480 33.87 11.97 30.20
N SER A 481 34.57 13.04 29.82
CA SER A 481 35.25 13.20 28.54
C SER A 481 34.81 12.31 27.38
N THR A 482 34.45 12.97 26.28
CA THR A 482 34.78 12.55 24.92
C THR A 482 36.09 11.75 24.86
N ASN A 483 35.97 10.44 24.63
CA ASN A 483 36.95 9.60 23.96
C ASN A 483 36.22 8.31 23.58
N ALA A 484 36.13 8.04 22.27
CA ALA A 484 35.65 6.75 21.78
C ALA A 484 36.60 5.67 22.32
N ASN A 485 36.06 4.64 22.95
CA ASN A 485 36.87 3.53 23.45
C ASN A 485 36.95 2.47 22.35
N ASP A 486 37.81 2.73 21.34
CA ASP A 486 37.91 1.96 20.09
C ASP A 486 37.97 0.44 20.31
N GLY A 487 38.54 -0.03 21.43
CA GLY A 487 38.61 -1.45 21.77
C GLY A 487 37.26 -2.14 22.00
N ALA A 488 36.22 -1.44 22.46
CA ALA A 488 34.89 -2.02 22.66
C ALA A 488 34.11 -2.18 21.35
N GLU A 489 34.26 -1.20 20.45
CA GLU A 489 33.67 -1.22 19.11
C GLU A 489 34.42 -2.19 18.19
N ALA A 490 35.76 -2.26 18.32
CA ALA A 490 36.59 -3.27 17.65
C ALA A 490 36.18 -4.69 18.05
N LYS A 491 36.00 -4.99 19.35
CA LYS A 491 35.49 -6.29 19.82
C LYS A 491 34.10 -6.62 19.28
N ARG A 492 33.19 -5.64 19.22
CA ARG A 492 31.86 -5.83 18.63
C ARG A 492 31.96 -6.13 17.12
N ARG A 493 32.84 -5.44 16.40
CA ARG A 493 33.08 -5.65 14.95
C ARG A 493 33.77 -6.99 14.66
N GLU A 494 34.68 -7.42 15.53
CA GLU A 494 35.35 -8.72 15.47
C GLU A 494 34.36 -9.86 15.72
N HIS A 495 33.56 -9.77 16.77
CA HIS A 495 32.50 -10.75 17.07
C HIS A 495 31.44 -10.83 15.96
N GLN A 496 31.03 -9.70 15.39
CA GLN A 496 30.13 -9.67 14.22
C GLN A 496 30.77 -10.32 12.98
N ARG A 497 32.08 -10.17 12.78
CA ARG A 497 32.82 -10.81 11.68
C ARG A 497 32.99 -12.32 11.90
N GLU A 498 33.20 -12.76 13.14
CA GLU A 498 33.22 -14.16 13.52
C GLU A 498 31.84 -14.81 13.37
N LEU A 499 30.79 -14.14 13.81
CA LEU A 499 29.40 -14.57 13.64
C LEU A 499 29.04 -14.68 12.15
N ALA A 500 29.41 -13.69 11.33
CA ALA A 500 29.22 -13.73 9.89
C ALA A 500 29.98 -14.89 9.23
N ARG A 501 31.24 -15.17 9.64
CA ARG A 501 31.98 -16.34 9.16
C ARG A 501 31.27 -17.64 9.56
N LYS A 502 30.92 -17.80 10.84
CA LYS A 502 30.24 -18.99 11.36
C LYS A 502 28.88 -19.21 10.68
N LYS A 503 28.10 -18.16 10.46
CA LYS A 503 26.82 -18.22 9.72
C LYS A 503 27.00 -18.51 8.25
N GLN A 504 28.08 -18.03 7.62
CA GLN A 504 28.40 -18.39 6.25
C GLN A 504 28.90 -19.85 6.14
N GLU A 505 29.63 -20.36 7.14
CA GLU A 505 30.01 -21.78 7.25
C GLU A 505 28.79 -22.68 7.54
N GLU A 506 27.91 -22.31 8.47
CA GLU A 506 26.64 -23.00 8.75
C GLU A 506 25.72 -22.98 7.51
N GLY A 507 25.63 -21.85 6.81
CA GLY A 507 24.90 -21.72 5.55
C GLY A 507 25.50 -22.58 4.44
N LEU A 508 26.82 -22.51 4.23
CA LEU A 508 27.54 -23.35 3.27
C LEU A 508 27.35 -24.83 3.58
N ALA A 509 27.39 -25.26 4.85
CA ALA A 509 27.12 -26.65 5.24
C ALA A 509 25.67 -27.06 4.96
N ARG A 510 24.70 -26.23 5.37
CA ARG A 510 23.26 -26.44 5.14
C ARG A 510 22.89 -26.51 3.66
N PHE A 511 23.60 -25.77 2.80
CA PHE A 511 23.42 -25.84 1.36
C PHE A 511 24.33 -26.87 0.68
N ALA A 512 25.48 -27.27 1.26
CA ALA A 512 26.40 -28.26 0.68
C ALA A 512 25.73 -29.61 0.47
N GLU A 513 24.98 -30.10 1.45
CA GLU A 513 24.22 -31.36 1.34
C GLU A 513 23.04 -31.26 0.37
N ALA A 514 22.52 -30.04 0.13
CA ALA A 514 21.49 -29.79 -0.89
C ALA A 514 22.08 -29.58 -2.30
N THR A 515 23.36 -29.20 -2.43
CA THR A 515 24.08 -29.01 -3.70
C THR A 515 24.71 -30.30 -4.23
N GLY A 516 24.00 -31.41 -4.09
CA GLY A 516 24.23 -32.64 -4.85
C GLY A 516 23.89 -32.51 -6.35
N ASP A 517 23.66 -31.30 -6.88
CA ASP A 517 23.75 -31.00 -8.31
C ASP A 517 23.77 -29.49 -8.64
N SER A 518 24.48 -29.15 -9.71
CA SER A 518 24.35 -27.95 -10.57
C SER A 518 24.80 -26.55 -10.12
N ASN A 519 25.47 -25.88 -11.08
CA ASN A 519 25.53 -24.42 -11.22
C ASN A 519 24.14 -23.79 -11.05
N GLY A 520 24.05 -22.70 -10.29
CA GLY A 520 22.82 -22.07 -9.83
C GLY A 520 21.91 -21.44 -10.88
N HIS A 521 21.25 -22.26 -11.70
CA HIS A 521 19.91 -21.97 -12.20
C HIS A 521 18.96 -23.05 -11.68
N VAL A 522 18.05 -22.68 -10.77
CA VAL A 522 16.90 -23.51 -10.43
C VAL A 522 15.96 -23.54 -11.65
N VAL A 523 16.23 -24.46 -12.57
CA VAL A 523 15.36 -24.73 -13.71
C VAL A 523 14.07 -25.34 -13.16
N LYS A 524 13.02 -24.51 -13.02
CA LYS A 524 11.66 -25.01 -12.70
C LYS A 524 11.27 -26.06 -13.75
N LYS A 525 11.32 -27.34 -13.39
CA LYS A 525 11.00 -28.46 -14.30
C LYS A 525 9.60 -28.28 -14.89
N PHE A 526 9.53 -28.13 -16.21
CA PHE A 526 8.27 -28.00 -16.94
C PHE A 526 7.43 -29.29 -16.80
N LYS A 527 6.20 -29.16 -16.28
CA LYS A 527 5.24 -30.27 -16.23
C LYS A 527 4.56 -30.40 -17.59
N ARG A 528 5.08 -31.27 -18.46
CA ARG A 528 4.42 -31.64 -19.72
C ARG A 528 3.16 -32.44 -19.44
N PHE A 529 1.99 -31.91 -19.80
CA PHE A 529 0.70 -32.54 -19.54
C PHE A 529 0.33 -33.51 -20.68
N THR A 530 0.22 -34.80 -20.38
CA THR A 530 -0.15 -35.84 -21.34
C THR A 530 -1.61 -36.24 -21.15
N SER A 531 -2.50 -35.77 -22.02
CA SER A 531 -3.93 -36.12 -22.01
C SER A 531 -4.20 -37.59 -22.32
N TYR A 532 -3.53 -38.12 -23.34
CA TYR A 532 -3.66 -39.51 -23.81
C TYR A 532 -2.26 -40.02 -24.16
N LYS A 533 -1.95 -41.26 -23.79
CA LYS A 533 -0.67 -41.92 -24.11
C LYS A 533 -0.74 -42.73 -25.40
N THR A 534 -1.94 -43.18 -25.79
CA THR A 534 -2.20 -43.94 -27.02
C THR A 534 -3.57 -43.56 -27.58
N ASP A 535 -3.73 -43.63 -28.90
CA ASP A 535 -4.94 -43.19 -29.62
C ASP A 535 -6.22 -43.90 -29.15
N ASN A 536 -6.11 -45.16 -28.72
CA ASN A 536 -7.21 -45.96 -28.16
C ASN A 536 -7.80 -45.38 -26.86
N GLN A 537 -7.14 -44.41 -26.22
CA GLN A 537 -7.65 -43.72 -25.03
C GLN A 537 -8.55 -42.52 -25.37
N ILE A 538 -8.57 -42.07 -26.63
CA ILE A 538 -9.41 -40.96 -27.07
C ILE A 538 -10.87 -41.42 -27.15
N PRO A 539 -11.85 -40.71 -26.54
CA PRO A 539 -13.25 -41.12 -26.55
C PRO A 539 -13.82 -41.30 -27.95
N SER A 540 -14.48 -42.43 -28.24
CA SER A 540 -15.02 -42.74 -29.58
C SER A 540 -15.97 -41.68 -30.15
N LYS A 541 -16.69 -40.94 -29.28
CA LYS A 541 -17.59 -39.82 -29.63
C LYS A 541 -16.90 -38.64 -30.33
N VAL A 542 -15.57 -38.57 -30.36
CA VAL A 542 -14.86 -37.51 -31.10
C VAL A 542 -15.02 -37.65 -32.62
N ARG A 543 -15.45 -38.83 -33.12
CA ARG A 543 -15.75 -39.08 -34.54
C ARG A 543 -16.91 -38.22 -35.05
N ASP A 544 -17.82 -37.80 -34.17
CA ASP A 544 -18.97 -36.96 -34.51
C ASP A 544 -18.58 -35.49 -34.75
N LEU A 545 -17.29 -35.15 -34.64
CA LEU A 545 -16.75 -33.78 -34.70
C LEU A 545 -17.49 -32.78 -33.79
N ALA A 546 -18.01 -33.27 -32.67
CA ALA A 546 -18.60 -32.48 -31.61
C ALA A 546 -17.58 -32.19 -30.49
N ILE A 547 -17.86 -31.18 -29.66
CA ILE A 547 -17.09 -30.95 -28.44
C ILE A 547 -17.36 -32.10 -27.47
N VAL A 548 -16.28 -32.73 -26.99
CA VAL A 548 -16.31 -33.83 -26.01
C VAL A 548 -15.52 -33.42 -24.77
N VAL A 549 -16.13 -33.55 -23.60
CA VAL A 549 -15.50 -33.28 -22.30
C VAL A 549 -15.17 -34.63 -21.63
N ASP A 550 -13.88 -34.97 -21.55
CA ASP A 550 -13.39 -36.18 -20.87
C ASP A 550 -12.92 -35.83 -19.46
N THR A 551 -13.81 -36.07 -18.49
CA THR A 551 -13.53 -35.88 -17.05
C THR A 551 -12.54 -36.88 -16.48
N LYS A 552 -12.36 -38.07 -17.09
CA LYS A 552 -11.42 -39.09 -16.61
C LYS A 552 -9.98 -38.68 -16.91
N ASN A 553 -9.72 -38.26 -18.15
CA ASN A 553 -8.40 -37.81 -18.60
C ASN A 553 -8.18 -36.29 -18.45
N SER A 554 -9.08 -35.61 -17.72
CA SER A 554 -9.02 -34.16 -17.44
C SER A 554 -8.80 -33.30 -18.70
N THR A 555 -9.47 -33.66 -19.80
CA THR A 555 -9.19 -33.15 -21.15
C THR A 555 -10.48 -32.82 -21.89
N ILE A 556 -10.46 -31.76 -22.69
CA ILE A 556 -11.56 -31.39 -23.60
C ILE A 556 -11.08 -31.54 -25.02
N VAL A 557 -11.83 -32.27 -25.85
CA VAL A 557 -11.55 -32.46 -27.26
C VAL A 557 -12.43 -31.53 -28.08
N LEU A 558 -11.79 -30.69 -28.89
CA LEU A 558 -12.42 -29.64 -29.67
C LEU A 558 -12.32 -29.94 -31.17
N PRO A 559 -13.40 -29.79 -31.94
CA PRO A 559 -13.36 -29.93 -33.40
C PRO A 559 -12.72 -28.69 -34.02
N ILE A 560 -11.49 -28.80 -34.52
CA ILE A 560 -10.76 -27.71 -35.18
C ILE A 560 -10.41 -28.16 -36.60
N MET A 561 -10.91 -27.43 -37.61
CA MET A 561 -10.66 -27.70 -39.04
C MET A 561 -10.89 -29.18 -39.43
N GLY A 562 -12.00 -29.76 -38.97
CA GLY A 562 -12.37 -31.16 -39.25
C GLY A 562 -11.56 -32.20 -38.49
N ARG A 563 -10.79 -31.82 -37.45
CA ARG A 563 -10.00 -32.74 -36.62
C ARG A 563 -10.35 -32.62 -35.13
N PRO A 564 -10.39 -33.74 -34.39
CA PRO A 564 -10.56 -33.72 -32.94
C PRO A 564 -9.23 -33.37 -32.25
N VAL A 565 -9.14 -32.17 -31.66
CA VAL A 565 -7.90 -31.67 -31.02
C VAL A 565 -8.05 -31.65 -29.49
N PRO A 566 -7.23 -32.40 -28.74
CA PRO A 566 -7.33 -32.47 -27.29
C PRO A 566 -6.60 -31.33 -26.57
N PHE A 567 -7.23 -30.77 -25.54
CA PHE A 567 -6.67 -29.75 -24.65
C PHE A 567 -6.85 -30.17 -23.18
N HIS A 568 -5.75 -30.32 -22.45
CA HIS A 568 -5.79 -30.61 -21.02
C HIS A 568 -6.38 -29.44 -20.22
N ILE A 569 -7.17 -29.70 -19.17
CA ILE A 569 -7.88 -28.67 -18.39
C ILE A 569 -6.95 -27.62 -17.77
N GLN A 570 -5.68 -27.97 -17.55
CA GLN A 570 -4.68 -27.04 -17.04
C GLN A 570 -4.30 -25.96 -18.06
N THR A 571 -4.42 -26.19 -19.37
CA THR A 571 -4.17 -25.15 -20.41
C THR A 571 -5.37 -24.21 -20.61
N ILE A 572 -6.55 -24.56 -20.09
CA ILE A 572 -7.77 -23.75 -20.19
C ILE A 572 -7.89 -22.82 -18.99
N LYS A 573 -8.22 -21.55 -19.25
CA LYS A 573 -8.46 -20.51 -18.23
C LYS A 573 -9.88 -20.61 -17.68
N ASN A 574 -10.87 -20.54 -18.57
CA ASN A 574 -12.30 -20.70 -18.29
C ASN A 574 -13.07 -21.00 -19.59
N ALA A 575 -14.33 -21.40 -19.45
CA ALA A 575 -15.31 -21.44 -20.53
C ALA A 575 -16.54 -20.64 -20.11
N SER A 576 -17.16 -19.94 -21.06
CA SER A 576 -18.33 -19.07 -20.85
C SER A 576 -19.27 -19.17 -22.04
N LYS A 577 -20.59 -19.21 -21.77
CA LYS A 577 -21.65 -19.24 -22.78
C LYS A 577 -22.33 -17.87 -22.87
N SER A 578 -22.71 -17.46 -24.07
CA SER A 578 -23.52 -16.26 -24.35
C SER A 578 -24.54 -16.55 -25.45
N ASP A 579 -25.64 -15.81 -25.49
CA ASP A 579 -26.71 -15.95 -26.48
C ASP A 579 -26.87 -14.68 -27.29
N GLU A 580 -27.13 -14.82 -28.59
CA GLU A 580 -27.36 -13.71 -29.52
C GLU A 580 -28.33 -14.17 -30.63
N GLY A 581 -29.61 -13.77 -30.49
CA GLY A 581 -30.69 -14.26 -31.34
C GLY A 581 -30.89 -15.78 -31.22
N ASP A 582 -31.10 -16.45 -32.34
CA ASP A 582 -31.33 -17.91 -32.42
C ASP A 582 -30.04 -18.74 -32.21
N PHE A 583 -28.93 -18.13 -31.80
CA PHE A 583 -27.63 -18.77 -31.70
C PHE A 583 -26.98 -18.55 -30.33
N SER A 584 -26.47 -19.64 -29.79
CA SER A 584 -25.62 -19.66 -28.60
C SER A 584 -24.15 -19.82 -28.97
N TYR A 585 -23.29 -19.18 -28.20
CA TYR A 585 -21.85 -19.15 -28.39
C TYR A 585 -21.14 -19.67 -27.13
N LEU A 586 -20.31 -20.69 -27.28
CA LEU A 586 -19.42 -21.20 -26.24
C LEU A 586 -18.00 -20.69 -26.50
N ARG A 587 -17.53 -19.79 -25.64
CA ARG A 587 -16.17 -19.25 -25.67
C ARG A 587 -15.30 -19.97 -24.64
N ILE A 588 -14.26 -20.63 -25.12
CA ILE A 588 -13.23 -21.28 -24.29
C ILE A 588 -11.98 -20.39 -24.35
N ASN A 589 -11.55 -19.85 -23.22
CA ASN A 589 -10.33 -19.04 -23.13
C ASN A 589 -9.19 -19.90 -22.57
N PHE A 590 -8.01 -19.78 -23.17
CA PHE A 590 -6.81 -20.54 -22.77
C PHE A 590 -5.83 -19.68 -21.97
N LEU A 591 -4.91 -20.34 -21.28
CA LEU A 591 -3.76 -19.71 -20.67
C LEU A 591 -2.72 -19.39 -21.75
N SER A 592 -2.19 -18.17 -21.72
CA SER A 592 -1.14 -17.71 -22.62
C SER A 592 -0.15 -16.82 -21.84
N PRO A 593 1.13 -16.76 -22.24
CA PRO A 593 2.10 -15.84 -21.66
C PRO A 593 1.61 -14.38 -21.67
N GLY A 594 2.04 -13.59 -20.67
CA GLY A 594 1.76 -12.16 -20.59
C GLY A 594 0.35 -11.75 -20.12
N GLN A 595 -0.52 -12.68 -19.68
CA GLN A 595 -1.81 -12.36 -19.06
C GLN A 595 -1.69 -12.14 -17.54
N GLY A 596 -1.14 -11.00 -17.12
CA GLY A 596 -1.01 -10.67 -15.69
C GLY A 596 -2.26 -10.05 -15.06
N VAL A 597 -2.91 -10.77 -14.14
CA VAL A 597 -3.39 -10.28 -12.82
C VAL A 597 -3.45 -11.52 -11.88
N GLY A 598 -2.90 -11.43 -10.66
CA GLY A 598 -3.30 -12.30 -9.53
C GLY A 598 -2.50 -13.59 -9.25
N ARG A 599 -1.62 -14.07 -10.14
CA ARG A 599 -0.65 -15.14 -9.81
C ARG A 599 0.70 -14.87 -10.47
N LYS A 600 1.68 -14.39 -9.69
CA LYS A 600 3.08 -14.43 -10.10
C LYS A 600 3.61 -15.88 -9.99
N ASP A 601 4.45 -16.25 -10.94
CA ASP A 601 5.49 -17.31 -10.89
C ASP A 601 5.18 -18.82 -11.05
N ASP A 602 3.94 -19.32 -11.08
CA ASP A 602 3.70 -20.79 -10.95
C ASP A 602 3.13 -21.56 -12.18
N GLN A 603 3.32 -21.08 -13.42
CA GLN A 603 3.21 -21.97 -14.61
C GLN A 603 4.33 -21.73 -15.65
N PRO A 604 5.31 -22.66 -15.77
CA PRO A 604 6.26 -22.64 -16.88
C PRO A 604 5.55 -23.06 -18.18
N PHE A 605 5.92 -22.42 -19.30
CA PHE A 605 5.61 -22.86 -20.66
C PHE A 605 6.87 -23.44 -21.29
N GLU A 606 6.77 -24.53 -22.07
CA GLU A 606 7.91 -25.21 -22.73
C GLU A 606 8.67 -24.24 -23.65
N ASP A 607 7.93 -23.42 -24.40
CA ASP A 607 8.42 -22.25 -25.12
C ASP A 607 7.42 -21.09 -24.96
N ALA A 608 7.82 -20.04 -24.24
CA ALA A 608 6.99 -18.84 -24.06
C ALA A 608 6.90 -17.95 -25.32
N SER A 609 7.64 -18.27 -26.38
CA SER A 609 7.60 -17.60 -27.69
C SER A 609 6.77 -18.33 -28.76
N ALA A 610 6.26 -19.52 -28.45
CA ALA A 610 5.39 -20.30 -29.33
C ALA A 610 4.07 -19.58 -29.66
N HIS A 611 3.33 -20.11 -30.65
CA HIS A 611 2.01 -19.60 -31.00
C HIS A 611 0.92 -20.12 -30.06
N PHE A 612 0.37 -19.24 -29.23
CA PHE A 612 -0.72 -19.55 -28.30
C PHE A 612 -2.09 -19.19 -28.86
N VAL A 613 -3.02 -20.15 -28.89
CA VAL A 613 -4.44 -19.89 -29.10
C VAL A 613 -4.98 -19.20 -27.85
N ARG A 614 -5.48 -17.96 -27.95
CA ARG A 614 -5.97 -17.19 -26.79
C ARG A 614 -7.40 -17.59 -26.38
N SER A 615 -8.27 -17.78 -27.37
CA SER A 615 -9.65 -18.24 -27.16
C SER A 615 -10.20 -18.86 -28.44
N LEU A 616 -11.06 -19.88 -28.29
CA LEU A 616 -11.90 -20.43 -29.36
C LEU A 616 -13.36 -20.17 -29.03
N THR A 617 -14.16 -19.89 -30.05
CA THR A 617 -15.61 -19.65 -29.90
C THR A 617 -16.35 -20.59 -30.85
N PHE A 618 -17.27 -21.39 -30.30
CA PHE A 618 -18.12 -22.31 -31.04
C PHE A 618 -19.56 -21.80 -31.04
N ARG A 619 -20.21 -21.80 -32.20
CA ARG A 619 -21.60 -21.36 -32.39
C ARG A 619 -22.51 -22.58 -32.59
N SER A 620 -23.67 -22.60 -31.96
CA SER A 620 -24.69 -23.64 -32.08
C SER A 620 -26.08 -23.03 -31.97
N THR A 621 -27.10 -23.67 -32.54
CA THR A 621 -28.53 -23.38 -32.22
C THR A 621 -28.97 -24.12 -30.95
N ASP A 622 -28.27 -25.18 -30.54
CA ASP A 622 -28.48 -25.88 -29.27
C ASP A 622 -27.72 -25.18 -28.14
N GLY A 623 -28.39 -24.23 -27.49
CA GLY A 623 -27.85 -23.46 -26.37
C GLY A 623 -27.75 -24.21 -25.05
N ASN A 624 -28.61 -25.20 -24.83
CA ASN A 624 -28.62 -26.00 -23.61
C ASN A 624 -27.38 -26.89 -23.55
N ARG A 625 -27.06 -27.58 -24.65
CA ARG A 625 -25.83 -28.37 -24.74
C ARG A 625 -24.56 -27.53 -24.55
N LEU A 626 -24.51 -26.32 -25.10
CA LEU A 626 -23.36 -25.43 -24.89
C LEU A 626 -23.23 -24.97 -23.44
N GLN A 627 -24.35 -24.75 -22.74
CA GLN A 627 -24.36 -24.45 -21.31
C GLN A 627 -23.85 -25.63 -20.46
N ASP A 628 -24.30 -26.85 -20.76
CA ASP A 628 -23.83 -28.07 -20.07
C ASP A 628 -22.33 -28.29 -20.26
N ILE A 629 -21.81 -28.08 -21.47
CA ILE A 629 -20.38 -28.15 -21.76
C ILE A 629 -19.61 -27.08 -20.95
N ALA A 630 -20.09 -25.82 -20.91
CA ALA A 630 -19.47 -24.78 -20.10
C ALA A 630 -19.42 -25.16 -18.61
N ASN A 631 -20.51 -25.71 -18.07
CA ASN A 631 -20.62 -26.18 -16.70
C ASN A 631 -19.63 -27.33 -16.40
N GLN A 632 -19.53 -28.33 -17.28
CA GLN A 632 -18.60 -29.45 -17.13
C GLN A 632 -17.14 -29.00 -17.16
N ILE A 633 -16.77 -28.09 -18.07
CA ILE A 633 -15.42 -27.50 -18.13
C ILE A 633 -15.13 -26.70 -16.84
N GLY A 634 -16.09 -25.91 -16.37
CA GLY A 634 -15.97 -25.14 -15.13
C GLY A 634 -15.74 -26.00 -13.89
N ASN A 635 -16.48 -27.11 -13.76
CA ASN A 635 -16.33 -28.05 -12.66
C ASN A 635 -14.98 -28.79 -12.71
N MET A 636 -14.60 -29.31 -13.89
CA MET A 636 -13.29 -29.96 -14.08
C MET A 636 -12.12 -29.01 -13.73
N LYS A 637 -12.24 -27.71 -14.02
CA LYS A 637 -11.23 -26.72 -13.66
C LYS A 637 -11.14 -26.52 -12.14
N LYS A 638 -12.27 -26.46 -11.44
CA LYS A 638 -12.31 -26.36 -9.96
C LYS A 638 -11.64 -27.58 -9.31
N ASP A 639 -11.98 -28.78 -9.77
CA ASP A 639 -11.40 -30.03 -9.25
C ASP A 639 -9.89 -30.12 -9.48
N ALA A 640 -9.41 -29.69 -10.66
CA ALA A 640 -7.99 -29.67 -10.97
C ALA A 640 -7.19 -28.71 -10.07
N VAL A 641 -7.73 -27.51 -9.80
CA VAL A 641 -7.11 -26.54 -8.88
C VAL A 641 -7.11 -27.07 -7.45
N LYS A 642 -8.22 -27.70 -7.02
CA LYS A 642 -8.33 -28.31 -5.68
C LYS A 642 -7.27 -29.39 -5.45
N ARG A 643 -7.12 -30.36 -6.37
CA ARG A 643 -6.11 -31.43 -6.25
C ARG A 643 -4.67 -30.90 -6.28
N GLU A 644 -4.40 -29.86 -7.06
CA GLU A 644 -3.07 -29.24 -7.11
C GLU A 644 -2.73 -28.53 -5.79
N GLN A 645 -3.71 -27.88 -5.17
CA GLN A 645 -3.57 -27.26 -3.86
C GLN A 645 -3.41 -28.30 -2.74
N GLU A 646 -4.25 -29.34 -2.70
CA GLU A 646 -4.13 -30.48 -1.78
C GLU A 646 -2.75 -31.16 -1.89
N LYS A 647 -2.21 -31.30 -3.11
CA LYS A 647 -0.86 -31.85 -3.31
C LYS A 647 0.23 -30.92 -2.78
N LYS A 648 0.16 -29.61 -3.05
CA LYS A 648 1.14 -28.63 -2.59
C LYS A 648 1.14 -28.49 -1.06
N GLU A 649 0.00 -28.71 -0.41
CA GLU A 649 -0.12 -28.73 1.05
C GLU A 649 0.57 -29.96 1.70
N MET A 650 0.69 -31.08 0.97
CA MET A 650 1.37 -32.30 1.45
C MET A 650 2.86 -32.44 1.07
N GLU A 651 3.43 -31.56 0.25
CA GLU A 651 4.82 -31.71 -0.26
C GLU A 651 5.92 -31.48 0.80
N ASP A 652 5.64 -30.77 1.90
CA ASP A 652 6.57 -30.61 3.05
C ASP A 652 5.99 -31.13 4.39
N VAL A 653 5.45 -32.36 4.41
CA VAL A 653 5.15 -33.09 5.65
C VAL A 653 6.13 -34.27 5.75
N VAL A 654 7.01 -34.24 6.76
CA VAL A 654 7.96 -35.34 7.03
C VAL A 654 7.23 -36.48 7.73
N GLU A 655 7.43 -37.71 7.28
CA GLU A 655 6.86 -38.89 7.94
C GLU A 655 7.56 -39.12 9.29
N GLN A 656 6.78 -39.15 10.38
CA GLN A 656 7.30 -39.25 11.74
C GLN A 656 7.36 -40.70 12.23
N ASP A 657 8.32 -40.97 13.10
CA ASP A 657 8.40 -42.21 13.87
C ASP A 657 7.15 -42.43 14.76
N LYS A 658 7.00 -43.65 15.25
CA LYS A 658 5.83 -44.03 16.05
C LYS A 658 6.04 -43.77 17.54
N LEU A 659 4.98 -43.31 18.19
CA LEU A 659 4.94 -43.12 19.64
C LEU A 659 5.02 -44.46 20.38
N VAL A 660 5.90 -44.55 21.36
CA VAL A 660 6.16 -45.73 22.20
C VAL A 660 5.41 -45.60 23.53
N GLU A 661 4.29 -46.31 23.62
CA GLU A 661 3.43 -46.32 24.80
C GLU A 661 4.14 -46.91 26.04
N ILE A 662 3.92 -46.29 27.21
CA ILE A 662 4.35 -46.85 28.49
C ILE A 662 3.38 -47.99 28.87
N ARG A 663 3.88 -49.23 28.87
CA ARG A 663 3.10 -50.43 29.25
C ARG A 663 3.33 -50.91 30.68
N ASN A 664 4.47 -50.55 31.28
CA ASN A 664 4.92 -51.12 32.57
C ASN A 664 4.48 -50.31 33.80
N ARG A 665 3.91 -49.12 33.61
CA ARG A 665 3.32 -48.26 34.66
C ARG A 665 2.22 -47.39 34.05
N ARG A 666 1.34 -46.81 34.87
CA ARG A 666 0.35 -45.83 34.37
C ARG A 666 1.08 -44.57 33.87
N PRO A 667 0.75 -44.04 32.68
CA PRO A 667 1.28 -42.75 32.22
C PRO A 667 0.78 -41.61 33.12
N ALA A 668 1.49 -40.48 33.11
CA ALA A 668 0.94 -39.24 33.66
C ALA A 668 -0.12 -38.70 32.69
N VAL A 669 -1.26 -38.26 33.21
CA VAL A 669 -2.42 -37.81 32.41
C VAL A 669 -2.95 -36.48 32.94
N ILE A 670 -3.43 -35.64 32.03
CA ILE A 670 -4.31 -34.51 32.35
C ILE A 670 -5.62 -34.64 31.54
N ASP A 671 -6.74 -34.59 32.24
CA ASP A 671 -8.09 -34.76 31.69
C ASP A 671 -8.81 -33.42 31.49
N ASN A 672 -9.90 -33.46 30.71
CA ASN A 672 -10.75 -32.32 30.38
C ASN A 672 -10.03 -31.17 29.64
N VAL A 673 -9.17 -31.51 28.69
CA VAL A 673 -8.35 -30.56 27.92
C VAL A 673 -8.79 -30.53 26.46
N PHE A 674 -8.88 -29.34 25.85
CA PHE A 674 -9.13 -29.16 24.43
C PHE A 674 -7.81 -29.07 23.64
N ILE A 675 -7.83 -29.51 22.39
CA ILE A 675 -6.72 -29.37 21.44
C ILE A 675 -6.99 -28.28 20.40
N ARG A 676 -5.94 -27.52 20.04
CA ARG A 676 -5.86 -26.61 18.90
C ARG A 676 -4.64 -27.00 18.05
N PRO A 677 -4.74 -27.09 16.71
CA PRO A 677 -5.95 -27.06 15.90
C PRO A 677 -6.97 -28.12 16.30
N ALA A 678 -8.26 -27.80 16.20
CA ALA A 678 -9.32 -28.76 16.49
C ALA A 678 -9.31 -29.91 15.46
N MET A 679 -9.49 -31.14 15.95
CA MET A 679 -9.69 -32.32 15.10
C MET A 679 -11.08 -32.31 14.42
N ASP A 680 -11.19 -33.02 13.30
CA ASP A 680 -12.46 -33.19 12.58
C ASP A 680 -13.52 -33.87 13.47
N GLY A 681 -14.68 -33.23 13.64
CA GLY A 681 -15.82 -33.73 14.43
C GLY A 681 -16.36 -32.72 15.45
N LYS A 682 -17.20 -33.19 16.38
CA LYS A 682 -17.76 -32.37 17.45
C LYS A 682 -16.66 -32.04 18.48
N ARG A 683 -16.44 -30.75 18.76
CA ARG A 683 -15.50 -30.28 19.79
C ARG A 683 -15.93 -30.79 21.16
N VAL A 684 -15.08 -31.61 21.78
CA VAL A 684 -15.21 -32.13 23.15
C VAL A 684 -13.83 -32.08 23.82
N PRO A 685 -13.76 -31.90 25.14
CA PRO A 685 -12.50 -32.01 25.85
C PRO A 685 -12.09 -33.49 25.92
N GLY A 686 -10.79 -33.76 25.78
CA GLY A 686 -10.18 -35.07 25.89
C GLY A 686 -9.10 -35.11 26.96
N LYS A 687 -8.12 -35.99 26.78
CA LYS A 687 -7.00 -36.17 27.71
C LYS A 687 -5.66 -36.17 26.99
N VAL A 688 -4.62 -35.68 27.67
CA VAL A 688 -3.22 -35.78 27.22
C VAL A 688 -2.47 -36.76 28.12
N GLU A 689 -1.80 -37.74 27.52
CA GLU A 689 -0.99 -38.75 28.21
C GLU A 689 0.50 -38.58 27.86
N ILE A 690 1.38 -38.74 28.86
CA ILE A 690 2.84 -38.71 28.69
C ILE A 690 3.36 -40.14 28.50
N HIS A 691 4.04 -40.40 27.39
CA HIS A 691 4.59 -41.71 27.03
C HIS A 691 6.14 -41.69 26.94
N GLN A 692 6.79 -42.72 26.41
CA GLN A 692 8.26 -42.87 26.53
C GLN A 692 9.05 -41.85 25.68
N ASN A 693 8.57 -41.56 24.47
CA ASN A 693 9.22 -40.70 23.49
C ASN A 693 8.31 -39.54 23.02
N GLY A 694 7.24 -39.23 23.75
CA GLY A 694 6.32 -38.17 23.36
C GLY A 694 5.00 -38.10 24.14
N LEU A 695 4.09 -37.28 23.63
CA LEU A 695 2.75 -37.04 24.15
C LEU A 695 1.69 -37.65 23.23
N ARG A 696 0.56 -38.05 23.82
CA ARG A 696 -0.66 -38.43 23.08
C ARG A 696 -1.85 -37.63 23.57
N TYR A 697 -2.53 -36.92 22.68
CA TYR A 697 -3.89 -36.45 22.91
C TYR A 697 -4.88 -37.52 22.44
N GLN A 698 -5.90 -37.83 23.25
CA GLN A 698 -6.95 -38.78 22.93
C GLN A 698 -8.34 -38.12 23.04
N SER A 699 -9.11 -38.13 21.95
CA SER A 699 -10.52 -37.75 21.96
C SER A 699 -11.39 -38.84 22.60
N PRO A 700 -12.40 -38.49 23.42
CA PRO A 700 -13.33 -39.47 24.01
C PRO A 700 -14.42 -39.93 23.03
N LEU A 701 -14.65 -39.21 21.92
CA LEU A 701 -15.70 -39.57 20.94
C LEU A 701 -15.26 -40.64 19.94
N ASN A 702 -13.96 -40.74 19.65
CA ASN A 702 -13.43 -41.74 18.72
C ASN A 702 -12.00 -42.10 19.14
N LEU A 703 -11.76 -43.38 19.44
CA LEU A 703 -10.43 -43.90 19.79
C LEU A 703 -9.40 -43.69 18.67
N ASN A 704 -9.84 -43.65 17.41
CA ASN A 704 -8.98 -43.36 16.26
C ASN A 704 -8.63 -41.86 16.11
N HIS A 705 -9.32 -40.95 16.82
CA HIS A 705 -9.01 -39.51 16.81
C HIS A 705 -8.01 -39.21 17.93
N ARG A 706 -6.74 -39.52 17.65
CA ARG A 706 -5.59 -39.23 18.50
C ARG A 706 -4.56 -38.38 17.78
N VAL A 707 -3.80 -37.59 18.53
CA VAL A 707 -2.64 -36.84 18.03
C VAL A 707 -1.44 -37.25 18.85
N ASP A 708 -0.42 -37.78 18.17
CA ASP A 708 0.85 -38.18 18.76
C ASP A 708 1.89 -37.09 18.46
N ILE A 709 2.67 -36.68 19.46
CA ILE A 709 3.73 -35.66 19.33
C ILE A 709 5.01 -36.24 19.93
N LEU A 710 6.02 -36.50 19.10
CA LEU A 710 7.31 -37.00 19.59
C LEU A 710 8.14 -35.89 20.24
N PHE A 711 8.82 -36.18 21.35
CA PHE A 711 9.75 -35.24 22.00
C PHE A 711 10.89 -34.81 21.07
N SER A 712 11.41 -35.73 20.24
CA SER A 712 12.42 -35.43 19.22
C SER A 712 11.98 -34.35 18.23
N ASN A 713 10.66 -34.19 17.98
CA ASN A 713 10.11 -33.15 17.11
C ASN A 713 9.65 -31.89 17.87
N VAL A 714 9.68 -31.86 19.20
CA VAL A 714 9.40 -30.64 19.96
C VAL A 714 10.60 -29.70 19.80
N LYS A 715 10.34 -28.45 19.41
CA LYS A 715 11.32 -27.35 19.44
C LYS A 715 11.19 -26.54 20.72
N HIS A 716 9.96 -26.15 21.09
CA HIS A 716 9.67 -25.36 22.31
C HIS A 716 8.42 -25.87 23.01
N LEU A 717 8.41 -25.80 24.33
CA LEU A 717 7.28 -26.16 25.20
C LEU A 717 6.99 -25.01 26.16
N PHE A 718 5.78 -24.46 26.10
CA PHE A 718 5.38 -23.33 26.93
C PHE A 718 4.25 -23.70 27.89
N PHE A 719 4.32 -23.18 29.11
CA PHE A 719 3.17 -23.09 30.02
C PHE A 719 2.76 -21.61 30.19
N GLN A 720 1.49 -21.31 29.94
CA GLN A 720 0.92 -19.98 30.17
C GLN A 720 -0.27 -20.08 31.14
N PRO A 721 -0.22 -19.40 32.31
CA PRO A 721 -1.29 -19.39 33.30
C PRO A 721 -2.52 -18.60 32.81
N CYS A 722 -3.69 -18.87 33.39
CA CYS A 722 -4.93 -18.13 33.15
C CYS A 722 -5.01 -16.79 33.93
N GLN A 723 -3.90 -16.32 34.47
CA GLN A 723 -3.80 -15.00 35.10
C GLN A 723 -3.90 -13.91 34.02
N HIS A 724 -5.00 -13.14 34.08
CA HIS A 724 -5.44 -12.17 33.06
C HIS A 724 -5.89 -12.78 31.72
N GLU A 725 -6.13 -14.09 31.64
CA GLU A 725 -6.62 -14.78 30.45
C GLU A 725 -7.85 -15.66 30.81
N LEU A 726 -8.66 -16.04 29.82
CA LEU A 726 -9.83 -16.93 30.05
C LEU A 726 -9.50 -18.43 29.99
N ILE A 727 -8.29 -18.77 29.56
CA ILE A 727 -7.82 -20.14 29.34
C ILE A 727 -6.45 -20.34 29.96
N VAL A 728 -6.21 -21.54 30.51
CA VAL A 728 -4.87 -22.03 30.87
C VAL A 728 -4.32 -22.87 29.72
N ILE A 729 -3.04 -22.74 29.41
CA ILE A 729 -2.42 -23.26 28.17
C ILE A 729 -1.14 -24.04 28.48
N ILE A 730 -0.99 -25.19 27.82
CA ILE A 730 0.30 -25.78 27.44
C ILE A 730 0.40 -25.73 25.91
N HIS A 731 1.49 -25.18 25.39
CA HIS A 731 1.69 -25.02 23.95
C HIS A 731 2.99 -25.70 23.52
N VAL A 732 2.94 -26.45 22.42
CA VAL A 732 4.06 -27.19 21.86
C VAL A 732 4.33 -26.69 20.44
N HIS A 733 5.51 -26.09 20.24
CA HIS A 733 6.01 -25.68 18.93
C HIS A 733 6.96 -26.75 18.38
N LEU A 734 6.81 -27.11 17.12
CA LEU A 734 7.45 -28.27 16.50
C LEU A 734 8.56 -27.87 15.51
N LYS A 735 9.60 -28.72 15.44
CA LYS A 735 10.67 -28.60 14.43
C LYS A 735 10.07 -28.76 13.03
N ASP A 736 9.38 -29.88 12.81
CA ASP A 736 8.67 -30.21 11.56
C ASP A 736 7.14 -30.25 11.76
N PRO A 737 6.37 -29.81 10.75
CA PRO A 737 4.92 -29.70 10.86
C PRO A 737 4.23 -31.07 10.79
N ILE A 738 3.21 -31.27 11.63
CA ILE A 738 2.36 -32.46 11.62
C ILE A 738 0.98 -32.19 11.03
N LEU A 739 0.30 -33.26 10.62
CA LEU A 739 -1.12 -33.23 10.24
C LEU A 739 -2.00 -33.57 11.44
N ILE A 740 -2.85 -32.62 11.84
CA ILE A 740 -3.94 -32.85 12.80
C ILE A 740 -5.26 -32.81 12.02
N GLY A 741 -5.87 -33.98 11.83
CA GLY A 741 -6.96 -34.15 10.87
C GLY A 741 -6.48 -33.78 9.46
N LYS A 742 -7.04 -32.71 8.89
CA LYS A 742 -6.64 -32.16 7.58
C LYS A 742 -5.75 -30.91 7.68
N LYS A 743 -5.41 -30.46 8.90
CA LYS A 743 -4.63 -29.23 9.10
C LYS A 743 -3.16 -29.55 9.36
N LYS A 744 -2.30 -29.05 8.47
CA LYS A 744 -0.86 -28.98 8.68
C LYS A 744 -0.54 -27.88 9.69
N THR A 745 0.21 -28.18 10.75
CA THR A 745 0.55 -27.21 11.81
C THR A 745 1.95 -27.48 12.38
N LYS A 746 2.67 -26.41 12.75
CA LYS A 746 3.84 -26.51 13.64
C LYS A 746 3.50 -26.31 15.11
N ASP A 747 2.28 -25.88 15.40
CA ASP A 747 1.85 -25.47 16.73
C ASP A 747 0.71 -26.38 17.19
N VAL A 748 0.87 -26.97 18.37
CA VAL A 748 -0.16 -27.80 19.01
C VAL A 748 -0.38 -27.29 20.42
N GLN A 749 -1.62 -26.90 20.71
CA GLN A 749 -1.98 -26.29 21.99
C GLN A 749 -3.02 -27.12 22.72
N PHE A 750 -2.73 -27.38 23.99
CA PHE A 750 -3.59 -28.02 24.97
C PHE A 750 -4.09 -26.96 25.94
N TYR A 751 -5.41 -26.74 26.02
CA TYR A 751 -5.97 -25.65 26.83
C TYR A 751 -7.27 -26.05 27.52
N ARG A 752 -7.59 -25.36 28.61
CA ARG A 752 -8.85 -25.49 29.33
C ARG A 752 -9.38 -24.10 29.71
N GLU A 753 -10.68 -23.91 29.55
CA GLU A 753 -11.39 -22.69 29.94
C GLU A 753 -11.52 -22.64 31.46
N ALA A 754 -11.26 -21.46 32.04
CA ALA A 754 -11.18 -21.26 33.50
C ALA A 754 -12.53 -20.87 34.14
N THR A 755 -13.56 -20.63 33.32
CA THR A 755 -14.91 -20.23 33.74
C THR A 755 -15.96 -21.11 33.05
N ASP A 756 -16.92 -21.65 33.80
CA ASP A 756 -18.00 -22.53 33.29
C ASP A 756 -19.17 -21.74 32.65
N ILE A 757 -18.98 -20.48 32.27
CA ILE A 757 -20.04 -19.64 31.69
C ILE A 757 -20.30 -20.07 30.24
N GLN A 758 -21.27 -20.98 30.06
CA GLN A 758 -21.85 -21.28 28.76
C GLN A 758 -22.60 -20.06 28.23
N PHE A 759 -21.89 -19.22 27.47
CA PHE A 759 -22.50 -18.16 26.66
C PHE A 759 -23.14 -18.82 25.42
N ASP A 760 -24.44 -19.09 25.50
CA ASP A 760 -25.24 -19.53 24.36
C ASP A 760 -25.52 -18.32 23.45
N GLU A 761 -24.96 -18.32 22.23
CA GLU A 761 -25.11 -17.24 21.25
C GLU A 761 -26.57 -17.07 20.78
N THR A 762 -27.48 -18.00 21.09
CA THR A 762 -28.92 -17.79 20.87
C THR A 762 -29.53 -17.04 22.05
N GLY A 763 -29.39 -15.71 22.03
CA GLY A 763 -29.74 -14.77 23.11
C GLY A 763 -31.21 -14.75 23.56
N ASN A 764 -31.68 -15.81 24.21
CA ASN A 764 -33.07 -15.95 24.63
C ASN A 764 -33.26 -16.77 25.92
N ARG A 765 -32.67 -16.29 27.02
CA ARG A 765 -33.19 -16.52 28.38
C ARG A 765 -32.65 -15.51 29.40
N LYS A 766 -33.48 -14.51 29.75
CA LYS A 766 -33.25 -13.65 30.92
C LYS A 766 -33.34 -14.48 32.21
N ARG A 767 -32.23 -14.99 32.72
CA ARG A 767 -32.14 -15.35 34.14
C ARG A 767 -32.01 -14.07 34.96
N LYS A 768 -33.00 -13.77 35.79
CA LYS A 768 -32.86 -12.79 36.87
C LYS A 768 -31.89 -13.39 37.90
N TYR A 769 -30.67 -12.89 37.95
CA TYR A 769 -29.87 -12.98 39.17
C TYR A 769 -30.22 -11.79 40.06
N ARG A 770 -30.69 -12.08 41.27
CA ARG A 770 -30.58 -11.19 42.42
C ARG A 770 -29.47 -11.81 43.26
N TYR A 771 -28.25 -11.32 43.07
CA TYR A 771 -27.21 -11.48 44.08
C TYR A 771 -27.25 -10.25 44.98
N GLY A 772 -26.99 -10.45 46.27
CA GLY A 772 -26.56 -9.36 47.16
C GLY A 772 -25.04 -9.28 47.16
N ASP A 773 -24.49 -8.13 47.55
CA ASP A 773 -23.06 -7.80 47.50
C ASP A 773 -22.15 -8.84 48.19
N GLU A 774 -22.67 -9.60 49.17
CA GLU A 774 -21.95 -10.70 49.84
C GLU A 774 -21.78 -11.96 48.97
N GLU A 775 -22.82 -12.38 48.22
CA GLU A 775 -22.75 -13.59 47.36
C GLU A 775 -21.88 -13.36 46.11
N GLU A 776 -21.84 -12.12 45.58
CA GLU A 776 -20.98 -11.76 44.45
C GLU A 776 -19.49 -11.82 44.83
N PHE A 777 -19.15 -11.39 46.05
CA PHE A 777 -17.80 -11.48 46.60
C PHE A 777 -17.36 -12.92 46.89
N GLU A 778 -18.26 -13.79 47.37
CA GLU A 778 -17.96 -15.23 47.53
C GLU A 778 -17.74 -15.92 46.17
N ALA A 779 -18.56 -15.59 45.16
CA ALA A 779 -18.40 -16.12 43.81
C ALA A 779 -17.06 -15.71 43.16
N GLU A 780 -16.64 -14.45 43.33
CA GLU A 780 -15.34 -13.96 42.86
C GLU A 780 -14.17 -14.72 43.55
N GLN A 781 -14.28 -14.98 44.86
CA GLN A 781 -13.29 -15.76 45.58
C GLN A 781 -13.24 -17.23 45.13
N GLU A 782 -14.38 -17.88 44.89
CA GLU A 782 -14.41 -19.24 44.34
C GLU A 782 -13.75 -19.29 42.96
N GLU A 783 -14.07 -18.36 42.07
CA GLU A 783 -13.50 -18.31 40.73
C GLU A 783 -11.97 -18.14 40.79
N ARG A 784 -11.49 -17.24 41.65
CA ARG A 784 -10.05 -17.03 41.88
C ARG A 784 -9.34 -18.28 42.42
N ARG A 785 -9.99 -19.05 43.31
CA ARG A 785 -9.47 -20.34 43.81
C ARG A 785 -9.43 -21.39 42.68
N ARG A 786 -10.46 -21.48 41.84
CA ARG A 786 -10.50 -22.41 40.69
C ARG A 786 -9.41 -22.09 39.66
N ARG A 787 -9.24 -20.82 39.29
CA ARG A 787 -8.15 -20.34 38.41
C ARG A 787 -6.77 -20.75 38.95
N ALA A 788 -6.49 -20.49 40.23
CA ALA A 788 -5.22 -20.83 40.85
C ALA A 788 -4.94 -22.35 40.91
N GLU A 789 -5.96 -23.18 41.16
CA GLU A 789 -5.80 -24.64 41.15
C GLU A 789 -5.62 -25.20 39.73
N LEU A 790 -6.30 -24.63 38.72
CA LEU A 790 -6.08 -24.98 37.31
C LEU A 790 -4.66 -24.64 36.85
N ASP A 791 -4.15 -23.44 37.18
CA ASP A 791 -2.76 -23.06 36.92
C ASP A 791 -1.78 -24.03 37.57
N ARG A 792 -2.02 -24.42 38.84
CA ARG A 792 -1.18 -25.37 39.58
C ARG A 792 -1.16 -26.75 38.91
N GLN A 793 -2.30 -27.24 38.45
CA GLN A 793 -2.42 -28.54 37.77
C GLN A 793 -1.75 -28.54 36.40
N PHE A 794 -1.96 -27.50 35.58
CA PHE A 794 -1.31 -27.40 34.27
C PHE A 794 0.20 -27.21 34.40
N LYS A 795 0.69 -26.39 35.34
CA LYS A 795 2.12 -26.23 35.59
C LYS A 795 2.77 -27.56 36.01
N ALA A 796 2.20 -28.25 36.99
CA ALA A 796 2.71 -29.54 37.46
C ALA A 796 2.58 -30.67 36.42
N PHE A 797 1.75 -30.52 35.40
CA PHE A 797 1.72 -31.42 34.24
C PHE A 797 2.80 -31.05 33.22
N ALA A 798 2.99 -29.76 32.92
CA ALA A 798 4.06 -29.28 32.05
C ALA A 798 5.44 -29.68 32.57
N GLU A 799 5.72 -29.51 33.87
CA GLU A 799 6.97 -29.94 34.51
C GLU A 799 7.25 -31.44 34.29
N LYS A 800 6.20 -32.29 34.34
CA LYS A 800 6.31 -33.73 34.02
C LYS A 800 6.54 -34.03 32.54
N ILE A 801 6.15 -33.13 31.63
CA ILE A 801 6.47 -33.23 30.21
C ILE A 801 7.97 -32.98 30.02
N ALA A 802 8.53 -31.95 30.65
CA ALA A 802 9.98 -31.69 30.60
C ALA A 802 10.79 -32.83 31.23
N ASP A 803 10.40 -33.32 32.41
CA ASP A 803 11.06 -34.48 33.04
C ASP A 803 11.10 -35.72 32.12
N ALA A 804 10.06 -35.94 31.31
CA ALA A 804 9.98 -37.04 30.35
C ALA A 804 10.74 -36.76 29.04
N GLY A 805 10.74 -35.51 28.57
CA GLY A 805 11.42 -35.06 27.35
C GLY A 805 12.88 -34.61 27.56
N LYS A 806 13.41 -34.69 28.78
CA LYS A 806 14.73 -34.19 29.19
C LYS A 806 15.90 -34.70 28.34
N ASN A 807 15.83 -35.93 27.84
CA ASN A 807 16.86 -36.50 26.97
C ASN A 807 16.89 -35.86 25.57
N GLU A 808 15.81 -35.19 25.17
CA GLU A 808 15.63 -34.49 23.88
C GLU A 808 15.72 -32.96 24.04
N ASN A 809 16.21 -32.47 25.19
CA ASN A 809 16.27 -31.06 25.60
C ASN A 809 14.91 -30.33 25.56
N VAL A 810 13.83 -31.01 25.97
CA VAL A 810 12.51 -30.37 26.13
C VAL A 810 12.38 -29.81 27.54
N ASP A 811 12.52 -28.48 27.68
CA ASP A 811 12.26 -27.74 28.92
C ASP A 811 10.96 -26.91 28.83
N VAL A 812 10.31 -26.64 29.97
CA VAL A 812 9.13 -25.76 30.04
C VAL A 812 9.56 -24.32 30.21
N ASP A 813 9.23 -23.49 29.24
CA ASP A 813 9.39 -22.03 29.32
C ASP A 813 8.06 -21.35 29.71
N VAL A 814 8.14 -20.21 30.40
CA VAL A 814 6.96 -19.47 30.92
C VAL A 814 7.04 -18.01 30.46
N PRO A 815 6.15 -17.55 29.55
CA PRO A 815 6.26 -16.21 28.99
C PRO A 815 6.10 -15.09 30.03
N PHE A 816 7.06 -14.17 30.08
CA PHE A 816 7.13 -13.06 31.04
C PHE A 816 6.11 -11.97 30.68
N ARG A 817 4.90 -12.02 31.27
CA ARG A 817 3.81 -11.07 30.98
C ARG A 817 4.20 -9.61 31.24
N GLU A 818 4.97 -9.35 32.30
CA GLU A 818 5.44 -8.00 32.67
C GLU A 818 6.38 -7.36 31.63
N LEU A 819 7.04 -8.19 30.81
CA LEU A 819 7.93 -7.76 29.72
C LEU A 819 7.23 -7.78 28.35
N GLY A 820 5.95 -8.12 28.32
CA GLY A 820 5.15 -8.20 27.09
C GLY A 820 4.74 -6.85 26.51
N PHE A 821 4.39 -6.85 25.23
CA PHE A 821 3.98 -5.67 24.48
C PHE A 821 2.95 -6.03 23.40
N ASN A 822 2.15 -5.04 22.98
CA ASN A 822 1.19 -5.24 21.89
C ASN A 822 1.92 -5.21 20.53
N GLY A 823 1.89 -6.34 19.81
CA GLY A 823 2.44 -6.51 18.46
C GLY A 823 1.37 -6.85 17.43
N VAL A 824 1.74 -6.84 16.14
CA VAL A 824 0.90 -7.28 15.03
C VAL A 824 1.70 -8.31 14.20
N PRO A 825 1.87 -9.56 14.68
CA PRO A 825 2.62 -10.58 13.95
C PRO A 825 1.85 -11.15 12.75
N PHE A 826 0.53 -10.95 12.71
CA PHE A 826 -0.34 -11.41 11.62
C PHE A 826 -1.28 -10.29 11.13
N ARG A 827 -2.54 -10.26 11.59
CA ARG A 827 -3.57 -9.29 11.14
C ARG A 827 -4.24 -8.49 12.27
N SER A 828 -4.18 -8.98 13.50
CA SER A 828 -4.73 -8.36 14.69
C SER A 828 -3.61 -7.85 15.61
N SER A 829 -3.92 -6.83 16.41
CA SER A 829 -3.08 -6.45 17.55
C SER A 829 -3.26 -7.48 18.65
N VAL A 830 -2.18 -8.10 19.07
CA VAL A 830 -2.14 -9.17 20.08
C VAL A 830 -1.06 -8.89 21.10
N PHE A 831 -1.22 -9.40 22.32
CA PHE A 831 -0.19 -9.28 23.34
C PHE A 831 0.91 -10.31 23.07
N CYS A 832 2.10 -9.84 22.71
CA CYS A 832 3.31 -10.64 22.54
C CYS A 832 4.10 -10.65 23.85
N GLN A 833 4.58 -11.80 24.28
CA GLN A 833 5.34 -11.97 25.52
C GLN A 833 6.71 -12.57 25.19
N PRO A 834 7.83 -11.97 25.65
CA PRO A 834 9.11 -12.66 25.62
C PRO A 834 9.10 -13.79 26.66
N SER A 835 9.83 -14.86 26.37
CA SER A 835 10.13 -15.95 27.28
C SER A 835 11.65 -16.06 27.43
N THR A 836 12.18 -17.17 27.95
CA THR A 836 13.63 -17.36 28.12
C THR A 836 14.36 -17.38 26.77
N GLU A 837 13.80 -18.07 25.77
CA GLU A 837 14.44 -18.26 24.45
C GLU A 837 13.60 -17.79 23.26
N CYS A 838 12.36 -17.34 23.48
CA CYS A 838 11.42 -16.99 22.42
C CYS A 838 10.74 -15.63 22.61
N LEU A 839 10.15 -15.11 21.53
CA LEU A 839 9.07 -14.13 21.55
C LEU A 839 7.79 -14.82 21.05
N VAL A 840 6.73 -14.83 21.89
CA VAL A 840 5.53 -15.64 21.64
C VAL A 840 4.21 -14.88 21.76
N GLN A 841 3.17 -15.40 21.12
CA GLN A 841 1.76 -15.13 21.41
C GLN A 841 0.99 -16.44 21.26
N LEU A 842 0.38 -16.89 22.37
CA LEU A 842 -0.23 -18.22 22.49
C LEU A 842 -1.73 -18.19 22.86
N THR A 843 -2.30 -17.06 23.29
CA THR A 843 -3.72 -16.91 23.64
C THR A 843 -4.67 -17.31 22.50
N GLU A 844 -4.43 -16.83 21.27
CA GLU A 844 -5.30 -17.04 20.11
C GLU A 844 -4.54 -17.45 18.84
N PRO A 845 -5.12 -18.32 17.99
CA PRO A 845 -4.56 -18.63 16.68
C PRO A 845 -4.89 -17.52 15.65
N PRO A 846 -3.98 -17.18 14.72
CA PRO A 846 -2.68 -17.78 14.48
C PRO A 846 -1.64 -17.46 15.56
N PHE A 847 -0.97 -18.50 16.05
CA PHE A 847 0.04 -18.39 17.10
C PHE A 847 1.35 -17.85 16.54
N MET A 848 2.08 -17.11 17.35
CA MET A 848 3.43 -16.65 17.05
C MET A 848 4.40 -17.34 17.99
N VAL A 849 5.44 -17.97 17.43
CA VAL A 849 6.61 -18.45 18.18
C VAL A 849 7.84 -18.11 17.35
N VAL A 850 8.71 -17.26 17.90
CA VAL A 850 9.99 -16.87 17.27
C VAL A 850 11.12 -17.15 18.24
N THR A 851 11.96 -18.15 17.93
CA THR A 851 13.19 -18.39 18.70
C THR A 851 14.14 -17.22 18.52
N LEU A 852 14.68 -16.69 19.61
CA LEU A 852 15.59 -15.55 19.57
C LEU A 852 16.92 -15.91 18.88
N GLU A 853 17.37 -17.16 18.97
CA GLU A 853 18.56 -17.65 18.26
C GLU A 853 18.37 -17.78 16.72
N ASP A 854 17.13 -17.92 16.24
CA ASP A 854 16.83 -17.93 14.81
C ASP A 854 16.87 -16.51 14.20
N ILE A 855 16.98 -15.44 15.01
CA ILE A 855 16.96 -14.05 14.54
C ILE A 855 18.36 -13.62 14.06
N GLU A 856 18.62 -13.81 12.76
CA GLU A 856 19.89 -13.43 12.13
C GLU A 856 20.07 -11.90 12.01
N ILE A 857 18.98 -11.16 11.74
CA ILE A 857 19.00 -9.71 11.58
C ILE A 857 17.80 -9.10 12.31
N ALA A 858 18.07 -8.36 13.39
CA ALA A 858 17.08 -7.52 14.05
C ALA A 858 17.17 -6.08 13.50
N HIS A 859 16.29 -5.71 12.56
CA HIS A 859 16.15 -4.32 12.13
C HIS A 859 15.38 -3.51 13.17
N LEU A 860 16.11 -3.00 14.16
CA LEU A 860 15.60 -2.09 15.18
C LEU A 860 15.43 -0.68 14.57
N GLU A 861 14.39 -0.50 13.75
CA GLU A 861 13.95 0.84 13.34
C GLU A 861 13.64 1.62 14.62
N ARG A 862 14.28 2.77 14.80
CA ARG A 862 14.15 3.54 16.03
C ARG A 862 12.70 4.06 16.09
N VAL A 863 11.90 3.43 16.96
CA VAL A 863 10.56 3.90 17.31
C VAL A 863 10.69 5.26 18.02
N GLN A 864 10.82 6.33 17.23
CA GLN A 864 9.93 7.45 17.47
C GLN A 864 8.53 6.84 17.46
N PHE A 865 7.70 7.15 18.46
CA PHE A 865 6.29 6.74 18.46
C PHE A 865 5.63 7.54 17.33
N GLY A 866 5.88 7.08 16.11
CA GLY A 866 6.15 7.97 14.98
C GLY A 866 6.08 7.35 13.57
N LEU A 867 5.74 6.06 13.38
CA LEU A 867 5.21 5.45 12.13
C LEU A 867 4.59 4.04 12.35
N LYS A 868 3.29 3.82 12.01
CA LYS A 868 2.52 2.56 12.11
C LYS A 868 1.85 2.31 10.75
N LYS A 869 2.69 1.84 9.82
CA LYS A 869 2.41 1.49 8.42
C LYS A 869 1.35 0.37 8.32
N LEU A 870 0.39 0.51 7.40
CA LEU A 870 0.29 -0.14 6.06
C LEU A 870 0.07 -1.66 6.11
#